data_AF-A0A672L3Y9-F1
#
_entry.id   AF-A0A672L3Y9-F1
#
_cell.length_a   1.000
_cell.length_b   1.000
_cell.length_c   1.000
_cell.angle_alpha   90.00
_cell.angle_beta   90.00
_cell.angle_gamma   90.00
#
_symmetry.space_group_name_H-M   'P 1'
#
loop_
_entity.id
_entity.type
_entity.pdbx_description
1 polymer ?
#
loop_
_entity_poly.entity_id
_entity_poly.type
_entity_poly.pdbx_seq_one_letter_code
_entity_poly.pdbx_strand_id
1 'polypeptide(L)'
;SKLDHGLITIPDLVQERMLCVFLLEWFNFPEVPVQEEVLELISMLSKHTTGAQMLREVGTVEFLTQLSPNVVPRLQTIIDGIFDQLFQLPEALPSCPPTNSYEPHYLYILLFLYPAVSTSVRCLKFSVFPWLSLNTTDPHIWSSNESSLRSGNHNLVRTTCELLRDVIMQDFPAEIFLQRPSTVQSLLSLLGLNVDGDVSYLTFQALACLEQLCRNLRSRLRFYRDPSFCSAKQDPVSQNSSISYPQEVRATQGSGVSSPEESSPRPSAVGRTGQRVRGDGQDGDAASSRSSHTACNSRQLICHCSRGPDQSPAALPPEMEAEDSLELQLQQWSLARFAVAAMEHALPLIRTGEKSLKFFQRVLELLAEVQGLLGDSIAPEVWDEHSLTATELWEKLQACIETLGDVICYHHGMTSSEQLELSLIHHRIVFTGTAIFTIRLLQTLLPVEKVSEDILPESTVAAIFLVCLDSSFSAAYPLIHESTVAYLEQACFERYSLYRRVSSVSHCMEATCTFLNDALAEGDKNWHELLELADQGIDAFPYHQHLPVVKECVQICSYLWKFAQASPLLQSESQKIFLKLLSHPLSPVKAETYSCSLSILKECLGVQNVAKPASSICSGVHFLLHSHVLYEISMFGLQDQAREVNYSSSRFQ
;
A
#
# COMPACT_ATOMS: atom_id res chain seq x y z
N SER A 1 -0.07 -34.53 -37.38
CA SER A 1 -0.55 -33.15 -37.10
C SER A 1 -2.03 -33.01 -37.46
N LYS A 2 -2.70 -31.94 -37.00
CA LYS A 2 -4.07 -31.60 -37.44
C LYS A 2 -4.12 -31.19 -38.92
N LEU A 3 -3.02 -30.61 -39.43
CA LEU A 3 -2.79 -30.30 -40.85
C LEU A 3 -2.89 -31.55 -41.72
N ASP A 4 -2.12 -32.59 -41.39
CA ASP A 4 -2.05 -33.86 -42.15
C ASP A 4 -3.36 -34.68 -42.11
N HIS A 5 -4.35 -34.24 -41.33
CA HIS A 5 -5.69 -34.82 -41.27
C HIS A 5 -6.76 -33.89 -41.88
N GLY A 6 -6.35 -32.76 -42.48
CA GLY A 6 -7.24 -31.81 -43.13
C GLY A 6 -8.20 -31.08 -42.19
N LEU A 7 -7.94 -31.10 -40.88
CA LEU A 7 -8.82 -30.51 -39.85
C LEU A 7 -8.61 -29.01 -39.68
N ILE A 8 -7.47 -28.48 -40.14
CA ILE A 8 -7.07 -27.08 -40.15
C ILE A 8 -6.22 -26.86 -41.40
N THR A 9 -6.38 -25.74 -42.09
CA THR A 9 -5.59 -25.38 -43.28
C THR A 9 -4.53 -24.31 -42.98
N ILE A 10 -3.57 -24.10 -43.88
CA ILE A 10 -2.52 -23.08 -43.72
C ILE A 10 -3.13 -21.66 -43.59
N PRO A 11 -4.12 -21.23 -44.42
CA PRO A 11 -4.81 -19.97 -44.23
C PRO A 11 -5.46 -19.77 -42.86
N ASP A 12 -5.94 -20.84 -42.21
CA ASP A 12 -6.54 -20.75 -40.86
C ASP A 12 -5.45 -20.48 -39.80
N LEU A 13 -4.33 -21.21 -39.87
CA LEU A 13 -3.18 -21.01 -38.97
C LEU A 13 -2.54 -19.62 -39.14
N VAL A 14 -2.62 -19.05 -40.35
CA VAL A 14 -2.14 -17.71 -40.68
C VAL A 14 -3.07 -16.59 -40.17
N GLN A 15 -4.19 -16.90 -39.52
CA GLN A 15 -4.95 -15.92 -38.73
C GLN A 15 -4.54 -15.91 -37.24
N GLU A 16 -3.93 -16.99 -36.74
CA GLU A 16 -3.55 -17.15 -35.34
C GLU A 16 -2.18 -16.51 -35.03
N ARG A 17 -2.11 -15.18 -34.93
CA ARG A 17 -0.84 -14.42 -34.74
C ARG A 17 0.00 -14.91 -33.55
N MET A 18 -0.64 -15.43 -32.49
CA MET A 18 0.07 -16.01 -31.33
C MET A 18 0.81 -17.31 -31.66
N LEU A 19 0.40 -18.06 -32.68
CA LEU A 19 1.14 -19.24 -33.14
C LEU A 19 2.56 -18.88 -33.57
N CYS A 20 2.73 -17.76 -34.29
CA CYS A 20 4.06 -17.29 -34.69
C CYS A 20 4.96 -17.00 -33.48
N VAL A 21 4.41 -16.40 -32.41
CA VAL A 21 5.14 -16.14 -31.16
C VAL A 21 5.56 -17.45 -30.50
N PHE A 22 4.61 -18.37 -30.27
CA PHE A 22 4.88 -19.66 -29.61
C PHE A 22 5.86 -20.55 -30.41
N LEU A 23 5.89 -20.44 -31.74
CA LEU A 23 6.86 -21.14 -32.57
C LEU A 23 8.29 -20.58 -32.44
N LEU A 24 8.48 -19.29 -32.14
CA LEU A 24 9.80 -18.74 -31.81
C LEU A 24 10.19 -19.03 -30.35
N GLU A 25 9.25 -18.92 -29.41
CA GLU A 25 9.48 -19.26 -28.00
C GLU A 25 9.88 -20.74 -27.79
N TRP A 26 9.49 -21.62 -28.72
CA TRP A 26 9.89 -23.03 -28.73
C TRP A 26 11.42 -23.25 -28.75
N PHE A 27 12.20 -22.27 -29.20
CA PHE A 27 13.65 -22.33 -29.22
C PHE A 27 14.31 -21.84 -27.92
N ASN A 28 13.52 -21.37 -26.94
CA ASN A 28 14.01 -20.94 -25.61
C ASN A 28 14.13 -22.11 -24.61
N PHE A 29 13.73 -23.34 -24.97
CA PHE A 29 13.92 -24.50 -24.10
C PHE A 29 15.40 -24.92 -24.01
N PRO A 30 15.89 -25.36 -22.82
CA PRO A 30 17.31 -25.70 -22.61
C PRO A 30 17.77 -26.93 -23.41
N GLU A 31 16.85 -27.82 -23.76
CA GLU A 31 16.98 -28.77 -24.86
C GLU A 31 15.77 -28.54 -25.77
N VAL A 32 15.97 -28.20 -27.05
CA VAL A 32 14.85 -27.86 -27.97
C VAL A 32 14.29 -29.13 -28.62
N PRO A 33 13.08 -29.58 -28.27
CA PRO A 33 12.49 -30.78 -28.87
C PRO A 33 12.00 -30.49 -30.29
N VAL A 34 12.08 -31.49 -31.18
CA VAL A 34 11.54 -31.46 -32.56
C VAL A 34 11.89 -30.19 -33.37
N GLN A 35 13.11 -29.67 -33.19
CA GLN A 35 13.60 -28.42 -33.80
C GLN A 35 13.38 -28.35 -35.34
N GLU A 36 13.49 -29.47 -36.04
CA GLU A 36 13.26 -29.54 -37.49
C GLU A 36 11.78 -29.32 -37.86
N GLU A 37 10.86 -29.99 -37.18
CA GLU A 37 9.41 -29.91 -37.45
C GLU A 37 8.88 -28.49 -37.24
N VAL A 38 9.44 -27.77 -36.27
CA VAL A 38 9.09 -26.36 -35.98
C VAL A 38 9.63 -25.41 -37.06
N LEU A 39 10.87 -25.61 -37.53
CA LEU A 39 11.40 -24.84 -38.66
C LEU A 39 10.66 -25.15 -39.96
N GLU A 40 10.26 -26.40 -40.21
CA GLU A 40 9.43 -26.77 -41.36
C GLU A 40 8.04 -26.12 -41.29
N LEU A 41 7.43 -26.01 -40.10
CA LEU A 41 6.16 -25.32 -39.91
C LEU A 41 6.29 -23.79 -40.09
N ILE A 42 7.36 -23.16 -39.58
CA ILE A 42 7.65 -21.74 -39.87
C ILE A 42 7.85 -21.55 -41.38
N SER A 43 8.60 -22.44 -42.04
CA SER A 43 8.79 -22.46 -43.50
C SER A 43 7.49 -22.75 -44.27
N MET A 44 6.47 -23.35 -43.66
CA MET A 44 5.15 -23.54 -44.26
C MET A 44 4.29 -22.28 -44.15
N LEU A 45 4.40 -21.55 -43.03
CA LEU A 45 3.70 -20.28 -42.80
C LEU A 45 4.30 -19.14 -43.65
N SER A 46 5.62 -19.08 -43.81
CA SER A 46 6.29 -18.04 -44.64
C SER A 46 5.99 -18.16 -46.14
N LYS A 47 5.47 -19.30 -46.61
CA LYS A 47 5.00 -19.48 -48.00
C LYS A 47 3.67 -18.76 -48.27
N HIS A 48 2.94 -18.36 -47.23
CA HIS A 48 1.72 -17.56 -47.35
C HIS A 48 2.05 -16.08 -47.16
N THR A 49 1.56 -15.19 -48.04
CA THR A 49 1.96 -13.76 -48.04
C THR A 49 1.68 -13.06 -46.71
N THR A 50 0.51 -13.27 -46.13
CA THR A 50 0.15 -12.77 -44.79
C THR A 50 0.93 -13.47 -43.66
N GLY A 51 1.33 -14.73 -43.84
CA GLY A 51 2.16 -15.46 -42.87
C GLY A 51 3.59 -14.91 -42.84
N ALA A 52 4.18 -14.66 -44.01
CA ALA A 52 5.46 -13.95 -44.15
C ALA A 52 5.42 -12.54 -43.53
N GLN A 53 4.30 -11.82 -43.69
CA GLN A 53 4.11 -10.53 -43.03
C GLN A 53 4.08 -10.67 -41.50
N MET A 54 3.24 -11.55 -40.93
CA MET A 54 3.20 -11.74 -39.48
C MET A 54 4.54 -12.21 -38.90
N LEU A 55 5.26 -13.10 -39.60
CA LEU A 55 6.59 -13.54 -39.18
C LEU A 55 7.61 -12.40 -39.17
N ARG A 56 7.57 -11.48 -40.15
CA ARG A 56 8.37 -10.24 -40.11
C ARG A 56 7.98 -9.35 -38.92
N GLU A 57 6.70 -9.10 -38.71
CA GLU A 57 6.18 -8.26 -37.61
C GLU A 57 6.51 -8.80 -36.21
N VAL A 58 6.62 -10.12 -36.06
CA VAL A 58 6.96 -10.81 -34.80
C VAL A 58 8.49 -10.92 -34.58
N GLY A 59 9.31 -10.34 -35.48
CA GLY A 59 10.77 -10.30 -35.32
C GLY A 59 11.50 -11.58 -35.74
N THR A 60 10.85 -12.48 -36.49
CA THR A 60 11.42 -13.78 -36.93
C THR A 60 12.76 -13.62 -37.66
N VAL A 61 12.94 -12.53 -38.41
CA VAL A 61 14.18 -12.25 -39.14
C VAL A 61 15.37 -12.05 -38.19
N GLU A 62 15.19 -11.25 -37.15
CA GLU A 62 16.23 -10.97 -36.15
C GLU A 62 16.51 -12.23 -35.31
N PHE A 63 15.44 -12.94 -34.92
CA PHE A 63 15.54 -14.18 -34.16
C PHE A 63 16.30 -15.28 -34.91
N LEU A 64 15.91 -15.58 -36.16
CA LEU A 64 16.60 -16.59 -36.97
C LEU A 64 18.04 -16.20 -37.32
N THR A 65 18.36 -14.90 -37.38
CA THR A 65 19.74 -14.43 -37.59
C THR A 65 20.63 -14.77 -36.39
N GLN A 66 20.11 -14.67 -35.16
CA GLN A 66 20.82 -15.07 -33.94
C GLN A 66 20.86 -16.60 -33.77
N LEU A 67 19.81 -17.30 -34.21
CA LEU A 67 19.71 -18.75 -34.11
C LEU A 67 20.67 -19.47 -35.09
N SER A 68 20.68 -19.06 -36.36
CA SER A 68 21.39 -19.71 -37.47
C SER A 68 22.82 -20.23 -37.17
N PRO A 69 23.76 -19.44 -36.58
CA PRO A 69 25.12 -19.93 -36.30
C PRO A 69 25.20 -21.08 -35.29
N ASN A 70 24.13 -21.34 -34.53
CA ASN A 70 24.09 -22.36 -33.47
C ASN A 70 23.39 -23.67 -33.88
N VAL A 71 22.99 -23.82 -35.15
CA VAL A 71 22.20 -24.99 -35.63
C VAL A 71 22.98 -25.88 -36.60
N VAL A 72 22.64 -27.17 -36.63
CA VAL A 72 23.15 -28.16 -37.59
C VAL A 72 22.93 -27.70 -39.04
N PRO A 73 23.90 -27.85 -39.97
CA PRO A 73 23.82 -27.29 -41.33
C PRO A 73 22.59 -27.69 -42.17
N ARG A 74 21.95 -28.84 -41.88
CA ARG A 74 20.67 -29.21 -42.50
C ARG A 74 19.57 -28.19 -42.21
N LEU A 75 19.48 -27.72 -40.96
CA LEU A 75 18.47 -26.76 -40.52
C LEU A 75 18.80 -25.32 -40.94
N GLN A 76 20.10 -25.00 -41.12
CA GLN A 76 20.52 -23.74 -41.73
C GLN A 76 19.89 -23.57 -43.13
N THR A 77 19.86 -24.61 -43.97
CA THR A 77 19.19 -24.52 -45.29
C THR A 77 17.67 -24.29 -45.23
N ILE A 78 17.01 -24.66 -44.12
CA ILE A 78 15.58 -24.35 -43.90
C ILE A 78 15.43 -22.89 -43.48
N ILE A 79 16.34 -22.38 -42.64
CA ILE A 79 16.40 -20.98 -42.20
C ILE A 79 16.70 -20.05 -43.39
N ASP A 80 17.68 -20.39 -44.24
CA ASP A 80 17.98 -19.67 -45.49
C ASP A 80 16.75 -19.64 -46.40
N GLY A 81 16.08 -20.79 -46.57
CA GLY A 81 14.82 -20.88 -47.32
C GLY A 81 13.65 -20.13 -46.70
N ILE A 82 13.66 -19.82 -45.40
CA ILE A 82 12.71 -18.91 -44.74
C ILE A 82 13.10 -17.46 -45.05
N PHE A 83 14.38 -17.09 -44.93
CA PHE A 83 14.85 -15.75 -45.28
C PHE A 83 14.51 -15.37 -46.72
N ASP A 84 14.74 -16.26 -47.69
CA ASP A 84 14.38 -16.05 -49.10
C ASP A 84 12.89 -15.70 -49.30
N GLN A 85 12.01 -16.20 -48.42
CA GLN A 85 10.57 -15.92 -48.45
C GLN A 85 10.21 -14.63 -47.67
N LEU A 86 10.84 -14.41 -46.51
CA LEU A 86 10.64 -13.19 -45.71
C LEU A 86 11.23 -11.94 -46.38
N PHE A 87 12.23 -12.06 -47.25
CA PHE A 87 12.79 -10.94 -48.02
C PHE A 87 12.10 -10.71 -49.38
N GLN A 88 11.11 -11.52 -49.76
CA GLN A 88 10.27 -11.21 -50.92
C GLN A 88 9.34 -10.02 -50.63
N LEU A 89 9.42 -9.04 -51.54
CA LEU A 89 8.47 -7.93 -51.65
C LEU A 89 7.16 -8.45 -52.25
N PRO A 90 5.97 -8.04 -51.76
CA PRO A 90 4.72 -8.46 -52.36
C PRO A 90 4.60 -7.97 -53.81
N GLU A 91 4.35 -8.88 -54.75
CA GLU A 91 3.99 -8.50 -56.12
C GLU A 91 2.63 -7.78 -56.12
N ALA A 92 2.57 -6.61 -56.78
CA ALA A 92 1.37 -5.80 -56.82
C ALA A 92 0.30 -6.43 -57.73
N LEU A 93 -0.83 -6.83 -57.14
CA LEU A 93 -2.01 -7.31 -57.86
C LEU A 93 -3.13 -6.23 -57.90
N PRO A 94 -4.01 -6.26 -58.92
CA PRO A 94 -4.62 -5.03 -59.43
C PRO A 94 -5.96 -4.63 -58.81
N SER A 95 -6.12 -3.33 -58.61
CA SER A 95 -7.36 -2.53 -58.64
C SER A 95 -8.70 -3.22 -58.33
N CYS A 96 -9.20 -3.00 -57.11
CA CYS A 96 -10.63 -3.02 -56.78
C CYS A 96 -10.96 -1.83 -55.85
N PRO A 97 -12.24 -1.41 -55.74
CA PRO A 97 -12.61 -0.10 -55.20
C PRO A 97 -12.43 0.02 -53.68
N PRO A 98 -12.27 1.26 -53.15
CA PRO A 98 -12.03 1.49 -51.73
C PRO A 98 -13.22 1.05 -50.88
N THR A 99 -13.02 -0.01 -50.11
CA THR A 99 -13.85 -0.37 -48.96
C THR A 99 -13.03 -0.02 -47.73
N ASN A 100 -13.55 0.83 -46.84
CA ASN A 100 -12.79 1.46 -45.75
C ASN A 100 -11.97 0.43 -44.96
N SER A 101 -10.65 0.58 -44.98
CA SER A 101 -9.71 -0.27 -44.25
C SER A 101 -9.81 0.03 -42.76
N TYR A 102 -10.52 -0.82 -42.03
CA TYR A 102 -10.51 -0.82 -40.57
C TYR A 102 -9.13 -1.27 -40.07
N GLU A 103 -8.27 -0.30 -39.73
CA GLU A 103 -7.05 -0.49 -38.95
C GLU A 103 -7.38 -1.27 -37.66
N PRO A 104 -6.90 -2.52 -37.47
CA PRO A 104 -7.35 -3.36 -36.37
C PRO A 104 -6.76 -2.87 -35.04
N HIS A 105 -7.60 -2.21 -34.24
CA HIS A 105 -7.25 -1.59 -32.94
C HIS A 105 -6.69 -2.59 -31.89
N TYR A 106 -6.71 -3.89 -32.19
CA TYR A 106 -6.07 -4.95 -31.41
C TYR A 106 -4.56 -4.74 -31.18
N LEU A 107 -3.85 -4.11 -32.12
CA LEU A 107 -2.42 -3.83 -31.97
C LEU A 107 -2.15 -2.93 -30.76
N TYR A 108 -2.99 -1.90 -30.57
CA TYR A 108 -2.93 -0.96 -29.45
C TYR A 108 -3.33 -1.56 -28.09
N ILE A 109 -3.95 -2.74 -28.07
CA ILE A 109 -4.40 -3.39 -26.82
C ILE A 109 -3.39 -4.46 -26.39
N LEU A 110 -2.87 -5.26 -27.32
CA LEU A 110 -1.84 -6.25 -27.00
C LEU A 110 -0.50 -5.61 -26.58
N LEU A 111 -0.14 -4.45 -27.16
CA LEU A 111 1.03 -3.66 -26.74
C LEU A 111 0.94 -3.06 -25.32
N PHE A 112 -0.27 -2.99 -24.74
CA PHE A 112 -0.52 -2.43 -23.41
C PHE A 112 -0.88 -3.50 -22.35
N LEU A 113 -1.37 -4.67 -22.76
CA LEU A 113 -1.60 -5.81 -21.88
C LEU A 113 -0.38 -6.74 -21.77
N TYR A 114 0.54 -6.72 -22.73
CA TYR A 114 1.87 -7.32 -22.63
C TYR A 114 2.94 -6.27 -22.98
N PRO A 115 3.97 -6.05 -22.14
CA PRO A 115 4.89 -4.91 -22.26
C PRO A 115 5.93 -5.11 -23.39
N ALA A 116 5.51 -4.93 -24.64
CA ALA A 116 6.35 -5.07 -25.82
C ALA A 116 6.83 -3.73 -26.45
N VAL A 117 6.42 -2.57 -25.91
CA VAL A 117 7.13 -1.28 -26.08
C VAL A 117 7.37 -0.61 -24.72
N SER A 118 8.11 -1.32 -23.85
CA SER A 118 9.08 -0.70 -22.93
C SER A 118 10.04 -1.76 -22.40
N THR A 119 11.00 -2.17 -23.23
CA THR A 119 12.13 -3.02 -22.81
C THR A 119 13.17 -2.27 -21.97
N SER A 120 12.86 -1.03 -21.53
CA SER A 120 13.80 -0.09 -20.89
C SER A 120 13.37 0.43 -19.51
N VAL A 121 12.14 0.18 -19.06
CA VAL A 121 11.62 0.63 -17.76
C VAL A 121 10.83 -0.50 -17.11
N ARG A 122 11.39 -1.12 -16.07
CA ARG A 122 10.77 -2.18 -15.25
C ARG A 122 10.08 -1.61 -14.01
N CYS A 123 10.46 -0.40 -13.60
CA CYS A 123 10.01 0.26 -12.38
C CYS A 123 8.51 0.64 -12.33
N LEU A 124 7.74 0.41 -13.40
CA LEU A 124 6.30 0.71 -13.49
C LEU A 124 5.47 -0.55 -13.79
N LYS A 125 4.54 -0.88 -12.89
CA LYS A 125 3.47 -1.88 -13.10
C LYS A 125 2.39 -1.36 -14.06
N PHE A 126 2.17 -0.04 -14.09
CA PHE A 126 1.19 0.61 -14.96
C PHE A 126 1.56 2.09 -15.12
N SER A 127 1.69 2.56 -16.37
CA SER A 127 2.09 3.94 -16.67
C SER A 127 0.90 4.84 -17.04
N VAL A 128 0.23 4.58 -18.16
CA VAL A 128 -0.82 5.44 -18.73
C VAL A 128 -2.06 4.66 -19.15
N PHE A 129 -3.22 5.31 -19.08
CA PHE A 129 -4.49 4.80 -19.59
C PHE A 129 -4.61 5.01 -21.11
N PRO A 130 -5.34 4.14 -21.84
CA PRO A 130 -5.62 4.32 -23.27
C PRO A 130 -6.23 5.69 -23.58
N TRP A 131 -5.79 6.31 -24.68
CA TRP A 131 -6.23 7.64 -25.07
C TRP A 131 -7.73 7.68 -25.38
N LEU A 132 -8.42 8.74 -24.93
CA LEU A 132 -9.82 8.97 -25.24
C LEU A 132 -9.99 10.21 -26.11
N SER A 133 -10.64 10.02 -27.26
CA SER A 133 -11.18 11.11 -28.07
C SER A 133 -12.35 11.79 -27.35
N LEU A 134 -12.44 13.11 -27.51
CA LEU A 134 -13.56 13.92 -27.05
C LEU A 134 -14.49 14.21 -28.22
N ASN A 135 -15.77 14.45 -27.96
CA ASN A 135 -16.70 14.94 -28.97
C ASN A 135 -16.51 16.45 -29.16
N THR A 136 -16.93 16.98 -30.31
CA THR A 136 -16.64 18.37 -30.74
C THR A 136 -17.17 19.46 -29.80
N THR A 137 -18.09 19.14 -28.89
CA THR A 137 -18.61 20.02 -27.84
C THR A 137 -17.73 20.11 -26.60
N ASP A 138 -16.98 19.05 -26.30
CA ASP A 138 -16.43 18.82 -24.97
C ASP A 138 -15.17 19.66 -24.65
N PRO A 139 -14.25 19.95 -25.60
CA PRO A 139 -13.10 20.82 -25.35
C PRO A 139 -13.47 22.19 -24.74
N HIS A 140 -14.62 22.74 -25.13
CA HIS A 140 -15.12 23.99 -24.55
C HIS A 140 -15.46 23.85 -23.06
N ILE A 141 -16.03 22.72 -22.64
CA ILE A 141 -16.35 22.41 -21.23
C ILE A 141 -15.05 22.38 -20.41
N TRP A 142 -14.01 21.70 -20.90
CA TRP A 142 -12.71 21.63 -20.26
C TRP A 142 -12.04 23.01 -20.14
N SER A 143 -11.99 23.80 -21.22
CA SER A 143 -11.42 25.16 -21.20
C SER A 143 -12.18 26.12 -20.25
N SER A 144 -13.51 25.96 -20.15
CA SER A 144 -14.36 26.76 -19.26
C SER A 144 -14.07 26.44 -17.80
N ASN A 145 -13.99 25.15 -17.45
CA ASN A 145 -13.65 24.70 -16.10
C ASN A 145 -12.23 25.11 -15.70
N GLU A 146 -11.25 24.96 -16.61
CA GLU A 146 -9.85 25.37 -16.38
C GLU A 146 -9.73 26.87 -16.10
N SER A 147 -10.34 27.73 -16.94
CA SER A 147 -10.33 29.19 -16.73
C SER A 147 -11.07 29.61 -15.47
N SER A 148 -12.12 28.87 -15.07
CA SER A 148 -12.88 29.11 -13.85
C SER A 148 -12.09 28.74 -12.58
N LEU A 149 -11.35 27.62 -12.58
CA LEU A 149 -10.44 27.23 -11.49
C LEU A 149 -9.28 28.21 -11.30
N ARG A 150 -8.79 28.82 -12.39
CA ARG A 150 -7.72 29.84 -12.35
C ARG A 150 -8.23 31.27 -12.13
N SER A 151 -9.53 31.45 -11.91
CA SER A 151 -10.11 32.78 -11.71
C SER A 151 -9.82 33.33 -10.31
N GLY A 152 -9.66 34.65 -10.21
CA GLY A 152 -9.54 35.34 -8.91
C GLY A 152 -10.84 35.41 -8.08
N ASN A 153 -11.91 34.72 -8.51
CA ASN A 153 -13.20 34.71 -7.83
C ASN A 153 -13.37 33.39 -7.06
N HIS A 154 -13.08 33.41 -5.76
CA HIS A 154 -13.16 32.22 -4.91
C HIS A 154 -14.53 31.51 -4.96
N ASN A 155 -15.64 32.23 -5.14
CA ASN A 155 -16.96 31.60 -5.29
C ASN A 155 -17.07 30.80 -6.59
N LEU A 156 -16.51 31.31 -7.70
CA LEU A 156 -16.48 30.60 -8.98
C LEU A 156 -15.55 29.38 -8.93
N VAL A 157 -14.36 29.51 -8.31
CA VAL A 157 -13.46 28.36 -8.08
C VAL A 157 -14.18 27.28 -7.27
N ARG A 158 -14.88 27.67 -6.19
CA ARG A 158 -15.67 26.76 -5.35
C ARG A 158 -16.75 26.02 -6.15
N THR A 159 -17.61 26.73 -6.87
CA THR A 159 -18.70 26.10 -7.64
C THR A 159 -18.16 25.25 -8.79
N THR A 160 -16.97 25.57 -9.32
CA THR A 160 -16.27 24.73 -10.30
C THR A 160 -15.77 23.43 -9.68
N CYS A 161 -15.18 23.47 -8.47
CA CYS A 161 -14.83 22.24 -7.74
C CYS A 161 -16.06 21.37 -7.43
N GLU A 162 -17.17 21.99 -7.01
CA GLU A 162 -18.43 21.28 -6.76
C GLU A 162 -18.96 20.65 -8.07
N LEU A 163 -19.01 21.39 -9.19
CA LEU A 163 -19.38 20.89 -10.52
C LEU A 163 -18.47 19.75 -11.02
N LEU A 164 -17.15 19.86 -10.82
CA LEU A 164 -16.19 18.85 -11.26
C LEU A 164 -16.44 17.51 -10.58
N ARG A 165 -16.65 17.50 -9.26
CA ARG A 165 -16.91 16.29 -8.48
C ARG A 165 -18.29 15.70 -8.74
N ASP A 166 -19.32 16.55 -8.78
CA ASP A 166 -20.72 16.13 -8.71
C ASP A 166 -21.34 15.87 -10.11
N VAL A 167 -20.71 16.36 -11.19
CA VAL A 167 -21.15 16.17 -12.58
C VAL A 167 -20.01 15.61 -13.45
N ILE A 168 -18.93 16.38 -13.66
CA ILE A 168 -17.92 16.05 -14.69
C ILE A 168 -17.21 14.71 -14.41
N MET A 169 -16.88 14.41 -13.15
CA MET A 169 -16.27 13.14 -12.73
C MET A 169 -17.26 11.95 -12.72
N GLN A 170 -18.54 12.17 -12.98
CA GLN A 170 -19.56 11.12 -13.15
C GLN A 170 -19.82 10.86 -14.65
N ASP A 171 -19.89 11.93 -15.45
CA ASP A 171 -20.16 11.86 -16.89
C ASP A 171 -18.93 11.43 -17.72
N PHE A 172 -17.72 11.81 -17.29
CA PHE A 172 -16.47 11.56 -18.03
C PHE A 172 -15.55 10.53 -17.33
N PRO A 173 -14.93 9.60 -18.08
CA PRO A 173 -13.91 8.69 -17.55
C PRO A 173 -12.72 9.43 -16.91
N ALA A 174 -12.28 8.97 -15.75
CA ALA A 174 -11.29 9.66 -14.91
C ALA A 174 -9.90 9.81 -15.56
N GLU A 175 -9.54 8.93 -16.50
CA GLU A 175 -8.31 9.01 -17.27
C GLU A 175 -8.20 10.29 -18.12
N ILE A 176 -9.32 10.93 -18.50
CA ILE A 176 -9.32 12.18 -19.27
C ILE A 176 -8.61 13.30 -18.50
N PHE A 177 -8.71 13.30 -17.16
CA PHE A 177 -8.02 14.26 -16.28
C PHE A 177 -6.49 14.07 -16.26
N LEU A 178 -5.98 12.89 -16.62
CA LEU A 178 -4.54 12.63 -16.75
C LEU A 178 -4.03 12.86 -18.17
N GLN A 179 -4.87 12.57 -19.17
CA GLN A 179 -4.65 12.89 -20.58
C GLN A 179 -4.59 14.40 -20.83
N ARG A 180 -5.37 15.19 -20.08
CA ARG A 180 -5.50 16.65 -20.20
C ARG A 180 -5.26 17.27 -18.81
N PRO A 181 -4.01 17.30 -18.32
CA PRO A 181 -3.69 17.51 -16.90
C PRO A 181 -3.90 18.95 -16.40
N SER A 182 -4.31 19.89 -17.26
CA SER A 182 -4.45 21.32 -16.92
C SER A 182 -5.42 21.59 -15.75
N THR A 183 -6.50 20.80 -15.66
CA THR A 183 -7.47 20.82 -14.56
C THR A 183 -6.86 20.27 -13.27
N VAL A 184 -6.09 19.17 -13.36
CA VAL A 184 -5.41 18.56 -12.22
C VAL A 184 -4.31 19.47 -11.65
N GLN A 185 -3.50 20.07 -12.52
CA GLN A 185 -2.49 21.07 -12.16
C GLN A 185 -3.13 22.25 -11.41
N SER A 186 -4.30 22.72 -11.87
CA SER A 186 -5.05 23.75 -11.14
C SER A 186 -5.57 23.28 -9.79
N LEU A 187 -6.14 22.07 -9.67
CA LEU A 187 -6.54 21.51 -8.37
C LEU A 187 -5.36 21.36 -7.39
N LEU A 188 -4.18 20.92 -7.87
CA LEU A 188 -2.96 20.84 -7.06
C LEU A 188 -2.47 22.23 -6.64
N SER A 189 -2.56 23.24 -7.52
CA SER A 189 -2.20 24.62 -7.16
C SER A 189 -3.08 25.22 -6.05
N LEU A 190 -4.35 24.78 -5.92
CA LEU A 190 -5.24 25.17 -4.81
C LEU A 190 -4.85 24.54 -3.46
N LEU A 191 -4.00 23.50 -3.46
CA LEU A 191 -3.37 22.97 -2.24
C LEU A 191 -2.22 23.86 -1.76
N GLY A 192 -1.56 24.59 -2.65
CA GLY A 192 -0.51 25.56 -2.31
C GLY A 192 -1.02 26.88 -1.72
N LEU A 193 -2.33 27.05 -1.52
CA LEU A 193 -2.91 28.25 -0.93
C LEU A 193 -2.80 28.25 0.60
N ASN A 194 -2.56 29.42 1.19
CA ASN A 194 -2.24 29.54 2.61
C ASN A 194 -3.42 29.14 3.52
N VAL A 195 -3.20 28.12 4.35
CA VAL A 195 -4.23 27.41 5.14
C VAL A 195 -4.82 28.26 6.27
N ASP A 196 -4.09 29.24 6.80
CA ASP A 196 -4.58 30.14 7.86
C ASP A 196 -5.52 31.27 7.35
N GLY A 197 -5.81 31.32 6.04
CA GLY A 197 -6.67 32.36 5.45
C GLY A 197 -8.14 31.99 5.28
N ASP A 198 -8.96 33.01 4.96
CA ASP A 198 -10.37 32.88 4.55
C ASP A 198 -10.58 31.93 3.34
N VAL A 199 -9.51 31.59 2.63
CA VAL A 199 -9.50 30.78 1.40
C VAL A 199 -9.37 29.27 1.69
N SER A 200 -9.15 28.86 2.95
CA SER A 200 -8.96 27.47 3.40
C SER A 200 -10.07 26.48 2.94
N TYR A 201 -11.29 26.96 2.73
CA TYR A 201 -12.38 26.15 2.19
C TYR A 201 -12.17 25.74 0.72
N LEU A 202 -11.41 26.49 -0.08
CA LEU A 202 -11.04 26.08 -1.44
C LEU A 202 -10.07 24.91 -1.42
N THR A 203 -9.07 24.95 -0.54
CA THR A 203 -8.14 23.82 -0.34
C THR A 203 -8.91 22.57 0.10
N PHE A 204 -9.91 22.70 0.98
CA PHE A 204 -10.79 21.58 1.35
C PHE A 204 -11.60 21.02 0.16
N GLN A 205 -12.13 21.88 -0.71
CA GLN A 205 -12.82 21.43 -1.94
C GLN A 205 -11.85 20.79 -2.95
N ALA A 206 -10.63 21.33 -3.09
CA ALA A 206 -9.60 20.78 -3.97
C ALA A 206 -9.13 19.40 -3.52
N LEU A 207 -8.86 19.20 -2.23
CA LEU A 207 -8.63 17.89 -1.62
C LEU A 207 -9.77 16.92 -1.95
N ALA A 208 -11.03 17.35 -1.79
CA ALA A 208 -12.19 16.51 -2.07
C ALA A 208 -12.34 16.14 -3.56
N CYS A 209 -11.94 17.01 -4.49
CA CYS A 209 -11.92 16.70 -5.93
C CYS A 209 -10.81 15.70 -6.27
N LEU A 210 -9.60 15.92 -5.74
CA LEU A 210 -8.45 15.03 -5.97
C LEU A 210 -8.69 13.64 -5.37
N GLU A 211 -9.33 13.54 -4.21
CA GLU A 211 -9.71 12.27 -3.58
C GLU A 211 -10.73 11.49 -4.42
N GLN A 212 -11.78 12.17 -4.92
CA GLN A 212 -12.76 11.54 -5.80
C GLN A 212 -12.12 11.09 -7.13
N LEU A 213 -11.23 11.92 -7.69
CA LEU A 213 -10.47 11.56 -8.88
C LEU A 213 -9.60 10.32 -8.63
N CYS A 214 -8.90 10.23 -7.48
CA CYS A 214 -8.12 9.06 -7.13
C CYS A 214 -8.98 7.79 -7.04
N ARG A 215 -10.15 7.86 -6.39
CA ARG A 215 -11.09 6.72 -6.35
C ARG A 215 -11.57 6.30 -7.74
N ASN A 216 -11.92 7.26 -8.58
CA ASN A 216 -12.39 6.97 -9.93
C ASN A 216 -11.26 6.36 -10.78
N LEU A 217 -10.02 6.86 -10.67
CA LEU A 217 -8.83 6.26 -11.33
C LEU A 217 -8.56 4.83 -10.85
N ARG A 218 -8.67 4.54 -9.55
CA ARG A 218 -8.57 3.17 -9.01
C ARG A 218 -9.68 2.25 -9.56
N SER A 219 -10.90 2.78 -9.71
CA SER A 219 -12.02 2.06 -10.32
C SER A 219 -11.76 1.74 -11.80
N ARG A 220 -11.29 2.72 -12.58
CA ARG A 220 -10.90 2.54 -14.00
C ARG A 220 -9.75 1.54 -14.15
N LEU A 221 -8.74 1.59 -13.28
CA LEU A 221 -7.62 0.64 -13.31
C LEU A 221 -8.08 -0.80 -13.00
N ARG A 222 -9.03 -0.99 -12.08
CA ARG A 222 -9.64 -2.31 -11.82
C ARG A 222 -10.43 -2.80 -13.03
N PHE A 223 -11.21 -1.94 -13.68
CA PHE A 223 -11.93 -2.25 -14.92
C PHE A 223 -10.97 -2.72 -16.04
N TYR A 224 -9.84 -2.03 -16.26
CA TYR A 224 -8.84 -2.45 -17.24
C TYR A 224 -8.04 -3.70 -16.86
N ARG A 225 -8.11 -4.16 -15.60
CA ARG A 225 -7.46 -5.38 -15.09
C ARG A 225 -8.40 -6.58 -14.98
N ASP A 226 -9.69 -6.42 -15.25
CA ASP A 226 -10.68 -7.49 -15.12
C ASP A 226 -10.71 -8.37 -16.39
N PRO A 227 -10.30 -9.65 -16.32
CA PRO A 227 -10.24 -10.53 -17.50
C PRO A 227 -11.60 -10.79 -18.15
N SER A 228 -12.72 -10.56 -17.44
CA SER A 228 -14.07 -10.81 -17.98
C SER A 228 -14.47 -9.81 -19.08
N PHE A 229 -13.80 -8.65 -19.16
CA PHE A 229 -13.99 -7.66 -20.22
C PHE A 229 -13.09 -7.89 -21.44
N CYS A 230 -12.17 -8.86 -21.39
CA CYS A 230 -11.29 -9.26 -22.50
C CYS A 230 -12.03 -10.11 -23.55
N SER A 231 -13.10 -9.56 -24.14
CA SER A 231 -13.78 -10.16 -25.29
C SER A 231 -12.83 -10.23 -26.48
N ALA A 232 -12.72 -11.41 -27.10
CA ALA A 232 -11.99 -11.60 -28.36
C ALA A 232 -12.60 -10.82 -29.55
N LYS A 233 -13.80 -10.22 -29.38
CA LYS A 233 -14.37 -9.22 -30.28
C LYS A 233 -14.53 -7.88 -29.56
N GLN A 234 -13.68 -6.92 -29.90
CA GLN A 234 -13.90 -5.49 -29.67
C GLN A 234 -14.25 -4.83 -31.01
N ASP A 235 -15.54 -4.88 -31.36
CA ASP A 235 -16.11 -3.76 -32.13
C ASP A 235 -15.96 -2.48 -31.29
N PRO A 236 -15.79 -1.28 -31.90
CA PRO A 236 -15.62 -0.04 -31.16
C PRO A 236 -16.80 0.18 -30.22
N VAL A 237 -16.53 0.19 -28.91
CA VAL A 237 -17.54 0.21 -27.86
C VAL A 237 -18.46 1.42 -28.05
N SER A 238 -19.75 1.14 -28.27
CA SER A 238 -20.76 2.17 -28.49
C SER A 238 -20.74 3.16 -27.33
N GLN A 239 -20.49 4.45 -27.61
CA GLN A 239 -20.54 5.55 -26.64
C GLN A 239 -22.00 5.86 -26.22
N ASN A 240 -22.66 4.89 -25.59
CA ASN A 240 -24.02 5.03 -25.05
C ASN A 240 -24.01 4.67 -23.57
N SER A 241 -24.20 5.69 -22.75
CA SER A 241 -24.19 5.63 -21.29
C SER A 241 -25.37 4.82 -20.73
N SER A 242 -25.11 3.56 -20.34
CA SER A 242 -25.97 2.84 -19.39
C SER A 242 -25.23 1.72 -18.66
N ILE A 243 -25.07 1.86 -17.34
CA ILE A 243 -24.64 0.75 -16.49
C ILE A 243 -25.79 -0.26 -16.44
N SER A 244 -25.59 -1.43 -17.02
CA SER A 244 -26.50 -2.57 -16.91
C SER A 244 -25.76 -3.75 -16.27
N TYR A 245 -26.22 -4.15 -15.08
CA TYR A 245 -25.70 -5.33 -14.40
C TYR A 245 -26.01 -6.60 -15.23
N PRO A 246 -25.10 -7.59 -15.28
CA PRO A 246 -25.40 -8.89 -15.87
C PRO A 246 -26.44 -9.61 -15.01
N GLN A 247 -27.70 -9.57 -15.43
CA GLN A 247 -28.77 -10.32 -14.77
C GLN A 247 -28.54 -11.82 -14.98
N GLU A 248 -28.57 -12.60 -13.89
CA GLU A 248 -28.20 -14.02 -13.90
C GLU A 248 -28.91 -14.83 -14.99
N VAL A 249 -28.12 -15.52 -15.82
CA VAL A 249 -28.64 -16.53 -16.76
C VAL A 249 -29.07 -17.76 -15.95
N ARG A 250 -30.32 -17.75 -15.49
CA ARG A 250 -30.90 -18.83 -14.68
C ARG A 250 -31.09 -20.09 -15.51
N ALA A 251 -30.06 -20.92 -15.56
CA ALA A 251 -30.08 -22.23 -16.20
C ALA A 251 -31.19 -23.13 -15.60
N THR A 252 -31.87 -23.87 -16.46
CA THR A 252 -33.03 -24.71 -16.11
C THR A 252 -32.59 -26.06 -15.57
N GLN A 253 -32.51 -26.22 -14.25
CA GLN A 253 -32.48 -27.53 -13.58
C GLN A 253 -33.45 -27.54 -12.40
N GLY A 254 -34.00 -28.72 -12.08
CA GLY A 254 -35.03 -28.91 -11.07
C GLY A 254 -34.66 -29.96 -10.01
N SER A 255 -35.61 -30.24 -9.11
CA SER A 255 -35.45 -30.91 -7.80
C SER A 255 -34.79 -30.02 -6.71
N GLY A 256 -35.15 -30.09 -5.43
CA GLY A 256 -36.35 -30.71 -4.84
C GLY A 256 -36.14 -31.19 -3.39
N VAL A 257 -37.00 -30.75 -2.45
CA VAL A 257 -37.05 -31.16 -1.00
C VAL A 257 -35.84 -30.65 -0.18
N SER A 258 -35.94 -30.09 1.05
CA SER A 258 -37.06 -29.52 1.86
C SER A 258 -36.51 -28.58 2.96
N SER A 259 -37.33 -27.67 3.49
CA SER A 259 -37.05 -26.84 4.70
C SER A 259 -37.45 -27.55 6.01
N PRO A 260 -37.11 -26.98 7.20
CA PRO A 260 -38.03 -26.05 7.89
C PRO A 260 -37.30 -24.83 8.58
N GLU A 261 -37.93 -23.64 8.62
CA GLU A 261 -38.45 -22.91 9.82
C GLU A 261 -37.37 -22.20 10.68
N GLU A 262 -37.52 -20.99 11.23
CA GLU A 262 -38.58 -19.94 11.34
C GLU A 262 -37.88 -18.55 11.27
N SER A 263 -38.47 -17.35 11.12
CA SER A 263 -39.78 -16.80 11.50
C SER A 263 -40.21 -15.63 10.57
N SER A 264 -41.38 -15.01 10.83
CA SER A 264 -42.05 -14.01 9.97
C SER A 264 -42.50 -12.77 10.82
N PRO A 265 -43.21 -11.72 10.33
CA PRO A 265 -43.92 -11.56 9.05
C PRO A 265 -43.75 -10.20 8.30
N ARG A 266 -44.39 -10.12 7.12
CA ARG A 266 -44.66 -8.90 6.34
C ARG A 266 -46.13 -8.87 5.92
N PRO A 267 -46.88 -7.77 6.06
CA PRO A 267 -48.21 -7.64 5.45
C PRO A 267 -48.08 -7.25 3.96
N SER A 268 -48.94 -7.82 3.12
CA SER A 268 -49.03 -7.53 1.69
C SER A 268 -50.46 -7.14 1.33
N ALA A 269 -50.65 -6.11 0.49
CA ALA A 269 -51.95 -5.72 -0.02
C ALA A 269 -51.90 -5.42 -1.53
N VAL A 270 -52.75 -6.13 -2.27
CA VAL A 270 -53.17 -5.92 -3.66
C VAL A 270 -53.64 -4.47 -3.85
N GLY A 271 -53.41 -3.74 -4.96
CA GLY A 271 -52.89 -4.12 -6.28
C GLY A 271 -53.92 -3.86 -7.39
N ARG A 272 -53.69 -2.91 -8.31
CA ARG A 272 -54.52 -2.71 -9.52
C ARG A 272 -53.75 -2.00 -10.64
N THR A 273 -54.14 -2.29 -11.88
CA THR A 273 -53.56 -1.76 -13.12
C THR A 273 -54.22 -0.47 -13.58
N GLY A 274 -53.46 0.42 -14.25
CA GLY A 274 -53.96 1.68 -14.82
C GLY A 274 -52.98 2.32 -15.80
N GLN A 275 -53.45 2.65 -17.01
CA GLN A 275 -52.70 3.18 -18.16
C GLN A 275 -51.81 4.40 -17.91
N ARG A 276 -50.75 4.52 -18.72
CA ARG A 276 -49.97 5.76 -18.92
C ARG A 276 -50.86 6.86 -19.51
N VAL A 277 -50.64 8.11 -19.08
CA VAL A 277 -51.05 9.32 -19.82
C VAL A 277 -49.79 9.99 -20.37
N ARG A 278 -49.88 10.49 -21.60
CA ARG A 278 -48.81 11.18 -22.33
C ARG A 278 -49.17 12.66 -22.36
N GLY A 279 -48.37 13.52 -21.73
CA GLY A 279 -48.61 14.96 -21.75
C GLY A 279 -48.11 15.58 -23.05
N ASP A 280 -48.97 16.37 -23.69
CA ASP A 280 -48.69 17.20 -24.85
C ASP A 280 -48.43 18.65 -24.43
N GLY A 281 -47.27 19.19 -24.79
CA GLY A 281 -46.99 20.62 -24.68
C GLY A 281 -47.60 21.33 -25.89
N GLN A 282 -48.52 22.26 -25.66
CA GLN A 282 -49.12 23.10 -26.70
C GLN A 282 -48.99 24.57 -26.30
N ASP A 283 -48.62 25.41 -27.27
CA ASP A 283 -48.19 26.80 -27.04
C ASP A 283 -49.33 27.74 -26.60
N GLY A 284 -48.97 28.77 -25.84
CA GLY A 284 -49.88 29.79 -25.34
C GLY A 284 -49.37 31.21 -25.56
N ASP A 285 -49.73 31.81 -26.70
CA ASP A 285 -49.48 33.23 -26.99
C ASP A 285 -50.25 34.16 -26.04
N ALA A 286 -49.56 35.15 -25.47
CA ALA A 286 -50.19 36.30 -24.82
C ALA A 286 -49.30 37.55 -24.97
N ALA A 287 -49.87 38.65 -25.46
CA ALA A 287 -49.14 39.87 -25.80
C ALA A 287 -49.69 41.11 -25.06
N SER A 288 -48.86 42.18 -25.02
CA SER A 288 -49.19 43.56 -24.56
C SER A 288 -49.28 43.78 -23.04
N SER A 289 -48.87 44.93 -22.46
CA SER A 289 -48.21 46.13 -23.02
C SER A 289 -47.69 47.12 -21.96
N ARG A 290 -46.65 47.91 -22.32
CA ARG A 290 -46.32 49.30 -21.88
C ARG A 290 -45.99 49.53 -20.38
N SER A 291 -45.09 50.44 -19.97
CA SER A 291 -44.08 51.32 -20.65
C SER A 291 -43.00 51.71 -19.58
N SER A 292 -42.07 52.68 -19.64
CA SER A 292 -41.91 54.00 -20.30
C SER A 292 -40.42 54.34 -20.53
N HIS A 293 -40.00 55.61 -20.47
CA HIS A 293 -38.62 56.09 -20.77
C HIS A 293 -38.18 57.27 -19.89
N THR A 294 -36.85 57.50 -19.76
CA THR A 294 -36.21 58.84 -19.93
C THR A 294 -34.67 58.78 -20.07
N ALA A 295 -34.12 59.63 -20.96
CA ALA A 295 -32.71 60.14 -21.06
C ALA A 295 -31.53 59.12 -21.27
N CYS A 296 -30.64 59.21 -22.29
CA CYS A 296 -29.77 60.30 -22.84
C CYS A 296 -28.39 60.32 -22.13
N ASN A 297 -27.18 60.34 -22.74
CA ASN A 297 -26.60 60.70 -24.06
C ASN A 297 -25.50 59.66 -24.46
N SER A 298 -24.80 59.58 -25.61
CA SER A 298 -24.87 60.03 -27.01
C SER A 298 -23.44 60.17 -27.57
N ARG A 299 -23.06 59.39 -28.61
CA ARG A 299 -22.13 59.69 -29.75
C ARG A 299 -21.62 58.36 -30.35
N GLN A 300 -22.04 57.91 -31.54
CA GLN A 300 -21.95 58.45 -32.92
C GLN A 300 -20.62 58.14 -33.65
N LEU A 301 -20.71 57.19 -34.59
CA LEU A 301 -20.01 57.06 -35.89
C LEU A 301 -20.49 55.72 -36.50
N ILE A 302 -21.61 55.65 -37.21
CA ILE A 302 -21.79 56.00 -38.64
C ILE A 302 -20.84 55.21 -39.57
N CYS A 303 -21.33 54.09 -40.09
CA CYS A 303 -21.63 53.98 -41.53
C CYS A 303 -22.75 52.94 -41.76
N HIS A 304 -23.37 52.93 -42.94
CA HIS A 304 -24.55 52.13 -43.26
C HIS A 304 -24.28 51.07 -44.34
N CYS A 305 -24.97 49.92 -44.22
CA CYS A 305 -25.56 49.09 -45.28
C CYS A 305 -24.69 48.71 -46.51
N SER A 306 -24.69 47.45 -46.96
CA SER A 306 -25.93 46.84 -47.50
C SER A 306 -25.90 45.31 -47.53
N ARG A 307 -27.08 44.71 -47.76
CA ARG A 307 -27.36 43.27 -47.71
C ARG A 307 -27.70 42.74 -49.11
N GLY A 308 -27.11 41.62 -49.50
CA GLY A 308 -27.45 40.86 -50.72
C GLY A 308 -27.11 39.38 -50.51
N PRO A 309 -28.01 38.43 -50.80
CA PRO A 309 -27.76 36.99 -50.63
C PRO A 309 -27.34 36.33 -51.95
N ASP A 310 -26.52 35.27 -51.85
CA ASP A 310 -26.44 34.23 -52.88
C ASP A 310 -26.01 32.89 -52.28
N GLN A 311 -26.29 31.78 -52.96
CA GLN A 311 -26.15 30.42 -52.42
C GLN A 311 -25.00 29.63 -53.07
N SER A 312 -24.05 29.15 -52.27
CA SER A 312 -23.30 27.92 -52.57
C SER A 312 -22.68 27.33 -51.30
N PRO A 313 -22.68 25.99 -51.11
CA PRO A 313 -21.99 25.34 -49.99
C PRO A 313 -20.52 25.09 -50.36
N ALA A 314 -19.59 25.71 -49.65
CA ALA A 314 -18.16 25.56 -49.88
C ALA A 314 -17.41 25.21 -48.59
N ALA A 315 -16.73 24.06 -48.61
CA ALA A 315 -15.69 23.59 -47.69
C ALA A 315 -15.85 23.91 -46.18
N LEU A 316 -16.28 22.89 -45.42
CA LEU A 316 -15.69 22.67 -44.09
C LEU A 316 -14.20 22.36 -44.27
N PRO A 317 -13.28 22.93 -43.47
CA PRO A 317 -11.89 22.49 -43.46
C PRO A 317 -11.77 21.16 -42.68
N PRO A 318 -11.25 20.08 -43.28
CA PRO A 318 -10.67 18.97 -42.51
C PRO A 318 -9.26 19.36 -42.00
N GLU A 319 -8.57 18.43 -41.34
CA GLU A 319 -7.13 18.52 -41.01
C GLU A 319 -6.74 19.57 -39.94
N MET A 320 -7.52 19.69 -38.85
CA MET A 320 -7.11 20.45 -37.64
C MET A 320 -7.32 19.71 -36.31
N GLU A 321 -7.69 18.42 -36.32
CA GLU A 321 -7.91 17.61 -35.09
C GLU A 321 -6.76 16.61 -34.81
N ALA A 322 -5.90 16.34 -35.81
CA ALA A 322 -4.87 15.30 -35.75
C ALA A 322 -3.58 15.76 -35.05
N GLU A 323 -3.12 16.99 -35.28
CA GLU A 323 -1.86 17.50 -34.71
C GLU A 323 -2.01 17.81 -33.21
N ASP A 324 -3.07 18.54 -32.82
CA ASP A 324 -3.45 18.77 -31.42
C ASP A 324 -3.51 17.47 -30.59
N SER A 325 -3.97 16.37 -31.20
CA SER A 325 -4.09 15.08 -30.51
C SER A 325 -2.73 14.48 -30.12
N LEU A 326 -1.68 14.72 -30.90
CA LEU A 326 -0.33 14.24 -30.59
C LEU A 326 0.38 15.14 -29.57
N GLU A 327 0.23 16.46 -29.66
CA GLU A 327 0.80 17.38 -28.66
C GLU A 327 0.17 17.18 -27.27
N LEU A 328 -1.13 16.92 -27.20
CA LEU A 328 -1.82 16.60 -25.94
C LEU A 328 -1.41 15.22 -25.40
N GLN A 329 -1.15 14.23 -26.25
CA GLN A 329 -0.61 12.92 -25.83
C GLN A 329 0.78 13.05 -25.21
N LEU A 330 1.66 13.90 -25.76
CA LEU A 330 2.98 14.19 -25.19
C LEU A 330 2.90 14.91 -23.82
N GLN A 331 1.77 15.52 -23.49
CA GLN A 331 1.51 16.16 -22.20
C GLN A 331 0.81 15.23 -21.18
N GLN A 332 0.43 14.00 -21.57
CA GLN A 332 -0.28 13.06 -20.70
C GLN A 332 0.54 12.71 -19.45
N TRP A 333 -0.08 12.81 -18.28
CA TRP A 333 0.54 12.38 -17.02
C TRP A 333 0.40 10.87 -16.82
N SER A 334 1.50 10.22 -16.42
CA SER A 334 1.45 8.84 -15.92
C SER A 334 0.77 8.78 -14.55
N LEU A 335 0.20 7.62 -14.22
CA LEU A 335 -0.51 7.40 -12.96
C LEU A 335 0.43 7.58 -11.76
N ALA A 336 1.67 7.11 -11.87
CA ALA A 336 2.73 7.33 -10.88
C ALA A 336 3.05 8.83 -10.73
N ARG A 337 3.26 9.58 -11.84
CA ARG A 337 3.55 11.03 -11.80
C ARG A 337 2.44 11.80 -11.10
N PHE A 338 1.18 11.51 -11.44
CA PHE A 338 0.02 12.13 -10.79
C PHE A 338 -0.03 11.83 -9.30
N ALA A 339 0.12 10.56 -8.91
CA ALA A 339 0.02 10.15 -7.51
C ALA A 339 1.16 10.73 -6.66
N VAL A 340 2.39 10.78 -7.18
CA VAL A 340 3.52 11.44 -6.51
C VAL A 340 3.28 12.95 -6.35
N ALA A 341 2.82 13.64 -7.40
CA ALA A 341 2.51 15.08 -7.32
C ALA A 341 1.34 15.38 -6.36
N ALA A 342 0.33 14.52 -6.31
CA ALA A 342 -0.77 14.62 -5.35
C ALA A 342 -0.30 14.45 -3.89
N MET A 343 0.68 13.58 -3.65
CA MET A 343 1.32 13.45 -2.32
C MET A 343 2.18 14.67 -1.99
N GLU A 344 3.07 15.11 -2.90
CA GLU A 344 3.97 16.26 -2.72
C GLU A 344 3.20 17.53 -2.33
N HIS A 345 2.07 17.81 -2.99
CA HIS A 345 1.22 18.96 -2.68
C HIS A 345 0.32 18.77 -1.44
N ALA A 346 0.05 17.54 -0.99
CA ALA A 346 -0.82 17.27 0.15
C ALA A 346 -0.07 17.18 1.49
N LEU A 347 1.18 16.72 1.52
CA LEU A 347 1.95 16.53 2.76
C LEU A 347 2.18 17.81 3.58
N PRO A 348 2.51 18.99 3.00
CA PRO A 348 2.69 20.23 3.78
C PRO A 348 1.45 20.62 4.60
N LEU A 349 0.25 20.27 4.12
CA LEU A 349 -1.04 20.57 4.74
C LEU A 349 -1.22 19.87 6.10
N ILE A 350 -0.51 18.78 6.36
CA ILE A 350 -0.51 18.13 7.68
C ILE A 350 0.11 19.07 8.73
N ARG A 351 1.25 19.70 8.40
CA ARG A 351 2.01 20.57 9.29
C ARG A 351 1.34 21.92 9.51
N THR A 352 0.75 22.52 8.46
CA THR A 352 0.02 23.79 8.58
C THR A 352 -1.42 23.62 9.11
N GLY A 353 -1.89 22.39 9.28
CA GLY A 353 -3.25 22.05 9.72
C GLY A 353 -3.51 22.13 11.22
N GLU A 354 -2.61 22.76 12.00
CA GLU A 354 -2.48 22.71 13.48
C GLU A 354 -3.78 22.89 14.30
N LYS A 355 -4.80 23.51 13.70
CA LYS A 355 -6.04 23.94 14.37
C LYS A 355 -7.28 23.13 13.94
N SER A 356 -7.16 22.18 13.01
CA SER A 356 -8.32 21.47 12.43
C SER A 356 -8.07 19.99 12.14
N LEU A 357 -8.54 19.13 13.06
CA LEU A 357 -8.57 17.67 12.86
C LEU A 357 -9.36 17.24 11.62
N LYS A 358 -10.38 18.02 11.20
CA LYS A 358 -11.14 17.76 9.96
C LYS A 358 -10.29 17.97 8.70
N PHE A 359 -9.34 18.91 8.75
CA PHE A 359 -8.42 19.17 7.65
C PHE A 359 -7.38 18.04 7.55
N PHE A 360 -6.78 17.65 8.69
CA PHE A 360 -5.90 16.48 8.77
C PHE A 360 -6.58 15.20 8.29
N GLN A 361 -7.81 14.91 8.73
CA GLN A 361 -8.60 13.79 8.25
C GLN A 361 -8.74 13.81 6.73
N ARG A 362 -9.08 14.97 6.13
CA ARG A 362 -9.29 15.08 4.68
C ARG A 362 -7.99 14.91 3.88
N VAL A 363 -6.86 15.32 4.45
CA VAL A 363 -5.53 15.06 3.88
C VAL A 363 -5.19 13.56 3.94
N LEU A 364 -5.44 12.88 5.06
CA LEU A 364 -5.28 11.42 5.16
C LEU A 364 -6.20 10.64 4.22
N GLU A 365 -7.45 11.09 4.03
CA GLU A 365 -8.42 10.47 3.11
C GLU A 365 -7.93 10.51 1.65
N LEU A 366 -7.36 11.64 1.21
CA LEU A 366 -6.67 11.74 -0.08
C LEU A 366 -5.42 10.84 -0.13
N LEU A 367 -4.54 10.96 0.86
CA LEU A 367 -3.26 10.24 0.90
C LEU A 367 -3.44 8.71 0.89
N ALA A 368 -4.47 8.17 1.52
CA ALA A 368 -4.79 6.74 1.49
C ALA A 368 -5.21 6.23 0.10
N GLU A 369 -5.91 7.05 -0.71
CA GLU A 369 -6.22 6.71 -2.10
C GLU A 369 -4.98 6.84 -3.01
N VAL A 370 -4.14 7.85 -2.75
CA VAL A 370 -2.86 8.08 -3.43
C VAL A 370 -1.87 6.93 -3.17
N GLN A 371 -1.73 6.46 -1.93
CA GLN A 371 -0.95 5.26 -1.58
C GLN A 371 -1.41 4.04 -2.40
N GLY A 372 -2.74 3.88 -2.54
CA GLY A 372 -3.33 2.87 -3.41
C GLY A 372 -2.86 2.99 -4.86
N LEU A 373 -2.93 4.18 -5.44
CA LEU A 373 -2.46 4.44 -6.81
C LEU A 373 -0.95 4.24 -6.98
N LEU A 374 -0.12 4.59 -5.99
CA LEU A 374 1.32 4.35 -6.02
C LEU A 374 1.62 2.85 -6.03
N GLY A 375 1.05 2.08 -5.10
CA GLY A 375 1.22 0.61 -5.07
C GLY A 375 0.69 -0.11 -6.31
N ASP A 376 -0.34 0.45 -6.93
CA ASP A 376 -0.93 -0.03 -8.19
C ASP A 376 -0.09 0.30 -9.44
N SER A 377 0.71 1.37 -9.43
CA SER A 377 1.46 1.87 -10.61
C SER A 377 2.97 1.62 -10.55
N ILE A 378 3.57 1.64 -9.36
CA ILE A 378 5.02 1.53 -9.14
C ILE A 378 5.43 0.10 -8.80
N ALA A 379 6.52 -0.37 -9.37
CA ALA A 379 7.14 -1.67 -9.10
C ALA A 379 8.34 -1.52 -8.12
N PRO A 380 8.65 -2.52 -7.28
CA PRO A 380 9.76 -2.45 -6.31
C PRO A 380 11.15 -2.29 -6.95
N GLU A 381 11.26 -2.39 -8.27
CA GLU A 381 12.45 -2.13 -9.08
C GLU A 381 12.81 -0.63 -9.17
N VAL A 382 11.95 0.32 -8.77
CA VAL A 382 12.31 1.77 -8.69
C VAL A 382 13.61 2.00 -7.90
N TRP A 383 13.87 1.21 -6.87
CA TRP A 383 15.04 1.38 -6.00
C TRP A 383 16.35 0.88 -6.61
N ASP A 384 16.29 0.01 -7.63
CA ASP A 384 17.49 -0.56 -8.29
C ASP A 384 17.72 0.03 -9.69
N GLU A 385 16.68 0.61 -10.30
CA GLU A 385 16.71 1.01 -11.72
C GLU A 385 17.25 2.43 -11.91
N HIS A 386 18.29 2.58 -12.74
CA HIS A 386 18.91 3.87 -13.06
C HIS A 386 18.32 4.55 -14.31
N SER A 387 17.02 4.36 -14.60
CA SER A 387 16.34 5.07 -15.69
C SER A 387 15.93 6.48 -15.24
N LEU A 388 15.88 7.44 -16.18
CA LEU A 388 15.48 8.82 -15.88
C LEU A 388 14.10 8.92 -15.22
N THR A 389 13.18 8.01 -15.56
CA THR A 389 11.85 7.91 -14.94
C THR A 389 11.90 7.32 -13.54
N ALA A 390 12.76 6.32 -13.29
CA ALA A 390 12.97 5.80 -11.94
C ALA A 390 13.61 6.85 -11.02
N THR A 391 14.60 7.61 -11.50
CA THR A 391 15.25 8.66 -10.70
C THR A 391 14.32 9.84 -10.41
N GLU A 392 13.55 10.37 -11.38
CA GLU A 392 12.58 11.46 -11.11
C GLU A 392 11.50 11.01 -10.10
N LEU A 393 11.02 9.76 -10.20
CA LEU A 393 10.04 9.21 -9.26
C LEU A 393 10.65 8.98 -7.86
N TRP A 394 11.87 8.45 -7.77
CA TRP A 394 12.54 8.23 -6.48
C TRP A 394 12.87 9.54 -5.78
N GLU A 395 13.55 10.49 -6.42
CA GLU A 395 13.90 11.78 -5.79
C GLU A 395 12.67 12.47 -5.17
N LYS A 396 11.53 12.41 -5.86
CA LYS A 396 10.25 12.95 -5.38
C LYS A 396 9.61 12.12 -4.27
N LEU A 397 9.68 10.79 -4.33
CA LEU A 397 9.22 9.91 -3.25
C LEU A 397 10.09 10.06 -2.00
N GLN A 398 11.41 10.20 -2.14
CA GLN A 398 12.36 10.39 -1.05
C GLN A 398 12.06 11.69 -0.30
N ALA A 399 11.87 12.80 -1.02
CA ALA A 399 11.46 14.09 -0.43
C ALA A 399 10.09 14.01 0.28
N CYS A 400 9.14 13.21 -0.23
CA CYS A 400 7.87 12.96 0.46
C CYS A 400 8.06 12.14 1.75
N ILE A 401 8.93 11.13 1.73
CA ILE A 401 9.25 10.26 2.87
C ILE A 401 10.05 11.03 3.96
N GLU A 402 10.93 11.95 3.55
CA GLU A 402 11.61 12.90 4.42
C GLU A 402 10.61 13.86 5.08
N THR A 403 9.71 14.46 4.30
CA THR A 403 8.64 15.34 4.80
C THR A 403 7.74 14.62 5.81
N LEU A 404 7.43 13.35 5.59
CA LEU A 404 6.69 12.51 6.54
C LEU A 404 7.46 12.26 7.84
N GLY A 405 8.77 12.03 7.75
CA GLY A 405 9.67 11.92 8.91
C GLY A 405 9.70 13.19 9.75
N ASP A 406 9.88 14.34 9.08
CA ASP A 406 9.85 15.67 9.68
C ASP A 406 8.54 15.96 10.41
N VAL A 407 7.39 15.62 9.80
CA VAL A 407 6.07 15.81 10.42
C VAL A 407 5.92 14.93 11.66
N ILE A 408 6.32 13.66 11.63
CA ILE A 408 6.25 12.77 12.80
C ILE A 408 7.15 13.31 13.92
N CYS A 409 8.40 13.69 13.62
CA CYS A 409 9.33 14.26 14.58
C CYS A 409 8.83 15.58 15.19
N TYR A 410 8.27 16.48 14.36
CA TYR A 410 7.71 17.75 14.82
C TYR A 410 6.50 17.54 15.76
N HIS A 411 5.51 16.73 15.36
CA HIS A 411 4.34 16.48 16.21
C HIS A 411 4.72 15.70 17.48
N HIS A 412 5.69 14.78 17.43
CA HIS A 412 6.22 14.12 18.63
C HIS A 412 6.79 15.13 19.62
N GLY A 413 7.69 16.01 19.18
CA GLY A 413 8.30 17.04 20.02
C GLY A 413 7.26 17.96 20.68
N MET A 414 6.22 18.38 19.94
CA MET A 414 5.13 19.19 20.51
C MET A 414 4.37 18.47 21.64
N THR A 415 4.22 17.13 21.58
CA THR A 415 3.55 16.37 22.67
C THR A 415 4.35 16.25 23.96
N SER A 416 5.64 16.61 23.96
CA SER A 416 6.49 16.70 25.16
C SER A 416 6.52 18.09 25.81
N SER A 417 5.85 19.08 25.21
CA SER A 417 5.86 20.47 25.66
C SER A 417 4.66 20.78 26.58
N GLU A 418 4.81 21.75 27.48
CA GLU A 418 3.75 22.23 28.38
C GLU A 418 2.69 23.06 27.62
N GLN A 419 1.90 22.38 26.79
CA GLN A 419 0.81 22.95 25.99
C GLN A 419 -0.58 22.68 26.60
N LEU A 420 -1.59 23.41 26.10
CA LEU A 420 -3.01 23.16 26.37
C LEU A 420 -3.43 21.75 25.92
N GLU A 421 -4.26 21.08 26.72
CA GLU A 421 -4.70 19.68 26.51
C GLU A 421 -5.27 19.42 25.11
N LEU A 422 -6.07 20.35 24.57
CA LEU A 422 -6.64 20.25 23.22
C LEU A 422 -5.57 20.27 22.11
N SER A 423 -4.44 20.95 22.34
CA SER A 423 -3.28 20.95 21.45
C SER A 423 -2.56 19.60 21.50
N LEU A 424 -2.35 19.07 22.71
CA LEU A 424 -1.72 17.76 22.91
C LEU A 424 -2.52 16.62 22.23
N ILE A 425 -3.86 16.66 22.34
CA ILE A 425 -4.74 15.72 21.63
C ILE A 425 -4.59 15.85 20.10
N HIS A 426 -4.52 17.08 19.57
CA HIS A 426 -4.29 17.29 18.14
C HIS A 426 -2.94 16.73 17.69
N HIS A 427 -1.84 17.11 18.35
CA HIS A 427 -0.51 16.61 17.98
C HIS A 427 -0.40 15.08 18.12
N ARG A 428 -1.04 14.46 19.12
CA ARG A 428 -1.08 12.99 19.26
C ARG A 428 -1.87 12.30 18.15
N ILE A 429 -3.00 12.83 17.72
CA ILE A 429 -3.76 12.27 16.59
C ILE A 429 -2.96 12.40 15.29
N VAL A 430 -2.30 13.54 15.05
CA VAL A 430 -1.49 13.75 13.85
C VAL A 430 -0.25 12.85 13.85
N PHE A 431 0.49 12.75 14.96
CA PHE A 431 1.62 11.83 15.12
C PHE A 431 1.22 10.39 14.76
N THR A 432 0.16 9.87 15.39
CA THR A 432 -0.30 8.49 15.19
C THR A 432 -0.80 8.25 13.75
N GLY A 433 -1.61 9.16 13.21
CA GLY A 433 -2.15 9.03 11.85
C GLY A 433 -1.08 9.11 10.78
N THR A 434 -0.12 10.03 10.91
CA THR A 434 1.01 10.14 9.97
C THR A 434 1.94 8.94 10.10
N ALA A 435 2.25 8.45 11.30
CA ALA A 435 3.06 7.25 11.49
C ALA A 435 2.43 6.01 10.82
N ILE A 436 1.12 5.78 11.02
CA ILE A 436 0.38 4.70 10.34
C ILE A 436 0.46 4.84 8.82
N PHE A 437 0.31 6.06 8.30
CA PHE A 437 0.42 6.31 6.86
C PHE A 437 1.83 6.04 6.32
N THR A 438 2.87 6.56 6.96
CA THR A 438 4.27 6.39 6.53
C THR A 438 4.68 4.93 6.48
N ILE A 439 4.39 4.15 7.53
CA ILE A 439 4.76 2.72 7.54
C ILE A 439 3.99 1.94 6.47
N ARG A 440 2.71 2.26 6.23
CA ARG A 440 1.93 1.66 5.14
C ARG A 440 2.43 2.07 3.74
N LEU A 441 2.89 3.30 3.57
CA LEU A 441 3.50 3.78 2.32
C LEU A 441 4.81 3.03 2.05
N LEU A 442 5.67 2.87 3.07
CA LEU A 442 6.88 2.05 2.98
C LEU A 442 6.53 0.59 2.61
N GLN A 443 5.59 -0.06 3.32
CA GLN A 443 5.12 -1.42 2.99
C GLN A 443 4.57 -1.56 1.57
N THR A 444 4.10 -0.46 0.96
CA THR A 444 3.50 -0.46 -0.38
C THR A 444 4.55 -0.33 -1.49
N LEU A 445 5.69 0.31 -1.21
CA LEU A 445 6.68 0.71 -2.22
C LEU A 445 8.08 0.12 -1.98
N LEU A 446 8.54 0.05 -0.73
CA LEU A 446 9.88 -0.36 -0.32
C LEU A 446 9.83 -1.69 0.44
N PRO A 447 10.16 -2.84 -0.20
CA PRO A 447 10.39 -4.09 0.50
C PRO A 447 11.46 -3.93 1.59
N VAL A 448 11.26 -4.56 2.74
CA VAL A 448 12.14 -4.41 3.91
C VAL A 448 13.57 -4.87 3.57
N GLU A 449 13.71 -5.88 2.71
CA GLU A 449 14.97 -6.45 2.23
C GLU A 449 15.79 -5.49 1.35
N LYS A 450 15.17 -4.41 0.86
CA LYS A 450 15.81 -3.36 0.05
C LYS A 450 16.16 -2.09 0.84
N VAL A 451 15.92 -2.08 2.15
CA VAL A 451 16.26 -0.95 3.01
C VAL A 451 17.76 -0.94 3.27
N SER A 452 18.45 0.11 2.86
CA SER A 452 19.84 0.41 3.23
C SER A 452 19.95 1.81 3.85
N GLU A 453 21.08 2.08 4.51
CA GLU A 453 21.31 3.35 5.22
C GLU A 453 21.23 4.59 4.30
N ASP A 454 21.57 4.47 3.01
CA ASP A 454 21.50 5.56 2.02
C ASP A 454 20.07 5.81 1.45
N ILE A 455 19.14 4.87 1.63
CA ILE A 455 17.81 4.92 1.00
C ILE A 455 16.82 5.75 1.84
N LEU A 456 16.72 5.48 3.15
CA LEU A 456 15.77 6.18 4.01
C LEU A 456 16.36 7.49 4.55
N PRO A 457 15.69 8.65 4.39
CA PRO A 457 16.12 9.91 4.97
C PRO A 457 16.27 9.84 6.49
N GLU A 458 17.28 10.51 7.04
CA GLU A 458 17.60 10.48 8.48
C GLU A 458 16.43 10.97 9.36
N SER A 459 15.62 11.94 8.90
CA SER A 459 14.40 12.35 9.61
C SER A 459 13.34 11.24 9.66
N THR A 460 13.26 10.39 8.62
CA THR A 460 12.41 9.21 8.56
C THR A 460 12.93 8.10 9.49
N VAL A 461 14.24 7.83 9.50
CA VAL A 461 14.83 6.83 10.40
C VAL A 461 14.68 7.25 11.88
N ALA A 462 14.85 8.54 12.18
CA ALA A 462 14.56 9.11 13.49
C ALA A 462 13.06 8.97 13.86
N ALA A 463 12.15 9.27 12.93
CA ALA A 463 10.71 9.10 13.14
C ALA A 463 10.31 7.64 13.40
N ILE A 464 10.83 6.69 12.61
CA ILE A 464 10.64 5.24 12.80
C ILE A 464 11.09 4.82 14.20
N PHE A 465 12.27 5.27 14.64
CA PHE A 465 12.79 4.99 15.99
C PHE A 465 11.90 5.57 17.12
N LEU A 466 11.38 6.79 16.96
CA LEU A 466 10.43 7.37 17.92
C LEU A 466 9.10 6.60 17.98
N VAL A 467 8.60 6.10 16.83
CA VAL A 467 7.39 5.27 16.77
C VAL A 467 7.61 3.88 17.38
N CYS A 468 8.80 3.28 17.21
CA CYS A 468 9.18 2.03 17.89
C CYS A 468 9.16 2.16 19.43
N LEU A 469 9.53 3.32 19.96
CA LEU A 469 9.58 3.59 21.41
C LEU A 469 8.22 4.01 22.02
N ASP A 470 7.20 4.30 21.21
CA ASP A 470 5.89 4.72 21.72
C ASP A 470 5.04 3.50 22.12
N SER A 471 4.94 3.27 23.44
CA SER A 471 4.19 2.14 24.01
C SER A 471 2.68 2.21 23.73
N SER A 472 2.12 3.41 23.56
CA SER A 472 0.70 3.58 23.24
C SER A 472 0.41 3.26 21.78
N PHE A 473 1.33 3.60 20.88
CA PHE A 473 1.30 3.17 19.48
C PHE A 473 1.44 1.64 19.36
N SER A 474 2.42 1.05 20.06
CA SER A 474 2.66 -0.40 20.05
C SER A 474 1.44 -1.20 20.52
N ALA A 475 0.83 -0.81 21.65
CA ALA A 475 -0.36 -1.47 22.18
C ALA A 475 -1.61 -1.30 21.29
N ALA A 476 -1.76 -0.17 20.58
CA ALA A 476 -2.92 0.10 19.73
C ALA A 476 -2.79 -0.49 18.31
N TYR A 477 -1.57 -0.65 17.79
CA TYR A 477 -1.32 -1.05 16.40
C TYR A 477 -0.18 -2.07 16.26
N PRO A 478 -0.23 -3.25 16.94
CA PRO A 478 0.89 -4.19 17.03
C PRO A 478 1.44 -4.62 15.67
N LEU A 479 0.59 -5.00 14.70
CA LEU A 479 1.02 -5.40 13.35
C LEU A 479 1.76 -4.28 12.58
N ILE A 480 1.46 -3.01 12.88
CA ILE A 480 2.16 -1.87 12.28
C ILE A 480 3.47 -1.62 13.03
N HIS A 481 3.47 -1.75 14.36
CA HIS A 481 4.67 -1.62 15.20
C HIS A 481 5.72 -2.71 14.89
N GLU A 482 5.32 -3.98 14.71
CA GLU A 482 6.17 -5.06 14.19
C GLU A 482 6.86 -4.67 12.87
N SER A 483 6.09 -4.04 11.97
CA SER A 483 6.61 -3.55 10.69
C SER A 483 7.57 -2.37 10.86
N THR A 484 7.26 -1.41 11.75
CA THR A 484 8.16 -0.31 12.13
C THR A 484 9.50 -0.84 12.66
N VAL A 485 9.47 -1.88 13.49
CA VAL A 485 10.66 -2.53 14.04
C VAL A 485 11.47 -3.22 12.94
N ALA A 486 10.82 -3.89 11.98
CA ALA A 486 11.50 -4.51 10.84
C ALA A 486 12.19 -3.47 9.93
N TYR A 487 11.55 -2.32 9.66
CA TYR A 487 12.21 -1.20 8.97
C TYR A 487 13.39 -0.64 9.79
N LEU A 488 13.25 -0.50 11.11
CA LEU A 488 14.32 -0.01 11.98
C LEU A 488 15.55 -0.93 11.99
N GLU A 489 15.35 -2.25 11.98
CA GLU A 489 16.42 -3.26 12.00
C GLU A 489 17.33 -3.15 10.77
N GLN A 490 16.76 -2.90 9.58
CA GLN A 490 17.53 -2.73 8.35
C GLN A 490 18.06 -1.29 8.18
N ALA A 491 17.32 -0.27 8.65
CA ALA A 491 17.68 1.13 8.42
C ALA A 491 18.77 1.67 9.35
N CYS A 492 18.89 1.18 10.60
CA CYS A 492 19.91 1.65 11.53
C CYS A 492 20.14 0.65 12.68
N PHE A 493 21.22 -0.12 12.59
CA PHE A 493 21.58 -1.12 13.61
C PHE A 493 21.76 -0.51 15.01
N GLU A 494 22.34 0.69 15.12
CA GLU A 494 22.55 1.33 16.43
C GLU A 494 21.21 1.64 17.13
N ARG A 495 20.29 2.29 16.43
CA ARG A 495 18.94 2.61 16.94
C ARG A 495 18.11 1.35 17.23
N TYR A 496 18.21 0.33 16.38
CA TYR A 496 17.59 -0.97 16.63
C TYR A 496 18.17 -1.66 17.88
N SER A 497 19.48 -1.62 18.09
CA SER A 497 20.13 -2.18 19.29
C SER A 497 19.69 -1.46 20.58
N LEU A 498 19.48 -0.14 20.52
CA LEU A 498 18.95 0.67 21.60
C LEU A 498 17.48 0.31 21.87
N TYR A 499 16.65 0.25 20.82
CA TYR A 499 15.25 -0.17 20.91
C TYR A 499 15.12 -1.55 21.57
N ARG A 500 15.87 -2.57 21.12
CA ARG A 500 15.80 -3.91 21.74
C ARG A 500 16.20 -3.92 23.21
N ARG A 501 17.19 -3.10 23.60
CA ARG A 501 17.57 -2.95 25.02
C ARG A 501 16.46 -2.28 25.85
N VAL A 502 15.81 -1.23 25.33
CA VAL A 502 14.70 -0.56 26.02
C VAL A 502 13.47 -1.47 26.12
N SER A 503 13.11 -2.15 25.03
CA SER A 503 12.02 -3.15 25.00
C SER A 503 12.26 -4.28 26.02
N SER A 504 13.47 -4.86 26.04
CA SER A 504 13.85 -5.91 27.01
C SER A 504 13.76 -5.41 28.46
N VAL A 505 14.31 -4.23 28.77
CA VAL A 505 14.25 -3.65 30.12
C VAL A 505 12.81 -3.33 30.53
N SER A 506 11.99 -2.81 29.61
CA SER A 506 10.56 -2.57 29.85
C SER A 506 9.81 -3.85 30.20
N HIS A 507 10.05 -4.94 29.46
CA HIS A 507 9.44 -6.24 29.72
C HIS A 507 9.90 -6.83 31.06
N CYS A 508 11.19 -6.74 31.42
CA CYS A 508 11.69 -7.20 32.72
C CYS A 508 11.14 -6.36 33.89
N MET A 509 10.92 -5.06 33.69
CA MET A 509 10.24 -4.19 34.67
C MET A 509 8.76 -4.54 34.82
N GLU A 510 8.06 -4.80 33.72
CA GLU A 510 6.66 -5.25 33.73
C GLU A 510 6.52 -6.60 34.45
N ALA A 511 7.36 -7.59 34.12
CA ALA A 511 7.43 -8.88 34.81
C ALA A 511 7.71 -8.72 36.31
N THR A 512 8.58 -7.79 36.71
CA THR A 512 8.85 -7.47 38.11
C THR A 512 7.62 -6.89 38.83
N CYS A 513 6.85 -6.02 38.17
CA CYS A 513 5.63 -5.45 38.74
C CYS A 513 4.52 -6.50 38.88
N THR A 514 4.31 -7.32 37.85
CA THR A 514 3.33 -8.43 37.86
C THR A 514 3.70 -9.46 38.92
N PHE A 515 4.96 -9.88 38.99
CA PHE A 515 5.49 -10.74 40.04
C PHE A 515 5.17 -10.22 41.45
N LEU A 516 5.40 -8.93 41.72
CA LEU A 516 5.11 -8.36 43.04
C LEU A 516 3.61 -8.35 43.38
N ASN A 517 2.74 -8.08 42.39
CA ASN A 517 1.29 -8.13 42.60
C ASN A 517 0.83 -9.55 42.94
N ASP A 518 1.26 -10.54 42.15
CA ASP A 518 0.83 -11.94 42.29
C ASP A 518 1.49 -12.65 43.48
N ALA A 519 2.74 -12.27 43.82
CA ALA A 519 3.40 -12.72 45.04
C ALA A 519 2.70 -12.21 46.30
N LEU A 520 2.10 -11.01 46.27
CA LEU A 520 1.35 -10.43 47.39
C LEU A 520 -0.15 -10.81 47.41
N ALA A 521 -0.72 -11.31 46.31
CA ALA A 521 -2.14 -11.67 46.22
C ALA A 521 -2.55 -12.76 47.25
N GLU A 522 -3.81 -12.73 47.69
CA GLU A 522 -4.40 -13.77 48.55
C GLU A 522 -5.18 -14.79 47.70
N GLY A 523 -4.72 -16.05 47.65
CA GLY A 523 -5.37 -17.12 46.89
C GLY A 523 -4.44 -18.27 46.52
N ASP A 524 -4.94 -19.22 45.72
CA ASP A 524 -4.11 -20.22 45.05
C ASP A 524 -3.26 -19.54 43.96
N LYS A 525 -1.95 -19.83 43.94
CA LYS A 525 -0.97 -19.15 43.07
C LYS A 525 -0.45 -20.07 41.98
N ASN A 526 -0.29 -19.52 40.77
CA ASN A 526 0.43 -20.19 39.70
C ASN A 526 1.94 -20.11 39.94
N TRP A 527 2.46 -21.10 40.68
CA TRP A 527 3.89 -21.16 41.02
C TRP A 527 4.82 -21.29 39.81
N HIS A 528 4.34 -21.72 38.65
CA HIS A 528 5.16 -21.78 37.43
C HIS A 528 5.37 -20.39 36.85
N GLU A 529 4.28 -19.65 36.67
CA GLU A 529 4.24 -18.27 36.15
C GLU A 529 4.97 -17.29 37.08
N LEU A 530 4.79 -17.43 38.41
CA LEU A 530 5.56 -16.66 39.39
C LEU A 530 7.08 -16.88 39.30
N LEU A 531 7.54 -18.09 38.96
CA LEU A 531 8.97 -18.35 38.77
C LEU A 531 9.46 -17.82 37.41
N GLU A 532 8.65 -17.89 36.34
CA GLU A 532 9.01 -17.29 35.05
C GLU A 532 9.11 -15.76 35.12
N LEU A 533 8.13 -15.09 35.75
CA LEU A 533 8.14 -13.65 36.00
C LEU A 533 9.33 -13.24 36.89
N ALA A 534 9.71 -14.06 37.88
CA ALA A 534 10.91 -13.82 38.69
C ALA A 534 12.21 -13.99 37.88
N ASP A 535 12.30 -15.01 37.02
CA ASP A 535 13.49 -15.29 36.20
C ASP A 535 13.73 -14.20 35.14
N GLN A 536 12.64 -13.60 34.63
CA GLN A 536 12.64 -12.41 33.76
C GLN A 536 12.96 -11.12 34.54
N GLY A 537 12.37 -10.94 35.73
CA GLY A 537 12.52 -9.72 36.52
C GLY A 537 13.94 -9.47 37.06
N ILE A 538 14.71 -10.54 37.31
CA ILE A 538 16.11 -10.45 37.82
C ILE A 538 16.98 -9.53 36.94
N ASP A 539 16.84 -9.59 35.62
CA ASP A 539 17.69 -8.83 34.69
C ASP A 539 17.40 -7.31 34.73
N ALA A 540 16.29 -6.89 35.36
CA ALA A 540 15.98 -5.47 35.59
C ALA A 540 16.69 -4.86 36.81
N PHE A 541 17.26 -5.65 37.74
CA PHE A 541 17.86 -5.14 38.98
C PHE A 541 18.86 -3.98 38.82
N PRO A 542 19.71 -3.90 37.77
CA PRO A 542 20.60 -2.75 37.55
C PRO A 542 19.89 -1.40 37.47
N TYR A 543 18.61 -1.39 37.08
CA TYR A 543 17.83 -0.19 36.80
C TYR A 543 16.97 0.26 37.99
N HIS A 544 16.13 -0.63 38.53
CA HIS A 544 15.16 -0.26 39.59
C HIS A 544 15.65 -0.53 41.02
N GLN A 545 16.64 -1.41 41.20
CA GLN A 545 17.26 -1.75 42.50
C GLN A 545 16.27 -2.08 43.65
N HIS A 546 15.06 -2.54 43.33
CA HIS A 546 13.99 -2.80 44.31
C HIS A 546 14.21 -4.14 45.03
N LEU A 547 15.10 -4.14 46.02
CA LEU A 547 15.52 -5.31 46.79
C LEU A 547 14.37 -6.16 47.42
N PRO A 548 13.17 -5.63 47.77
CA PRO A 548 12.07 -6.48 48.25
C PRO A 548 11.68 -7.62 47.30
N VAL A 549 11.92 -7.50 45.98
CA VAL A 549 11.74 -8.60 45.01
C VAL A 549 12.59 -9.83 45.40
N VAL A 550 13.83 -9.61 45.83
CA VAL A 550 14.76 -10.65 46.27
C VAL A 550 14.19 -11.42 47.46
N LYS A 551 13.63 -10.69 48.44
CA LYS A 551 13.02 -11.28 49.63
C LYS A 551 11.86 -12.20 49.26
N GLU A 552 10.93 -11.74 48.42
CA GLU A 552 9.79 -12.57 48.00
C GLU A 552 10.25 -13.79 47.17
N CYS A 553 11.21 -13.63 46.25
CA CYS A 553 11.80 -14.75 45.52
C CYS A 553 12.39 -15.82 46.46
N VAL A 554 13.18 -15.41 47.46
CA VAL A 554 13.79 -16.31 48.45
C VAL A 554 12.74 -16.96 49.36
N GLN A 555 11.65 -16.26 49.69
CA GLN A 555 10.53 -16.84 50.44
C GLN A 555 9.75 -17.88 49.62
N ILE A 556 9.52 -17.63 48.33
CA ILE A 556 8.90 -18.59 47.40
C ILE A 556 9.79 -19.83 47.25
N CYS A 557 11.11 -19.66 47.14
CA CYS A 557 12.07 -20.77 47.11
C CYS A 557 12.00 -21.61 48.40
N SER A 558 11.97 -21.00 49.58
CA SER A 558 11.77 -21.74 50.84
C SER A 558 10.41 -22.44 50.90
N TYR A 559 9.35 -21.79 50.43
CA TYR A 559 7.98 -22.32 50.46
C TYR A 559 7.81 -23.56 49.58
N LEU A 560 8.26 -23.52 48.33
CA LEU A 560 8.17 -24.64 47.39
C LEU A 560 8.88 -25.90 47.87
N TRP A 561 9.94 -25.74 48.69
CA TRP A 561 10.71 -26.85 49.26
C TRP A 561 10.17 -27.37 50.60
N LYS A 562 9.07 -26.80 51.15
CA LYS A 562 8.36 -27.34 52.32
C LYS A 562 7.45 -28.54 51.99
N PHE A 563 7.14 -28.78 50.72
CA PHE A 563 6.21 -29.84 50.32
C PHE A 563 6.93 -31.16 50.02
N ALA A 564 6.57 -32.22 50.74
CA ALA A 564 7.07 -33.58 50.52
C ALA A 564 6.66 -34.22 49.17
N GLN A 565 5.83 -33.54 48.38
CA GLN A 565 5.43 -33.90 47.02
C GLN A 565 5.51 -32.70 46.05
N ALA A 566 6.46 -31.78 46.28
CA ALA A 566 6.74 -30.70 45.33
C ALA A 566 7.06 -31.29 43.94
N SER A 567 6.57 -30.66 42.87
CA SER A 567 6.94 -31.08 41.52
C SER A 567 8.43 -30.80 41.26
N PRO A 568 9.20 -31.74 40.66
CA PRO A 568 10.64 -31.56 40.44
C PRO A 568 10.96 -30.39 39.50
N LEU A 569 10.04 -30.01 38.62
CA LEU A 569 10.17 -28.85 37.72
C LEU A 569 10.23 -27.53 38.49
N LEU A 570 9.25 -27.26 39.38
CA LEU A 570 9.26 -26.06 40.23
C LEU A 570 10.47 -26.05 41.20
N GLN A 571 10.95 -27.22 41.65
CA GLN A 571 12.19 -27.30 42.44
C GLN A 571 13.43 -26.91 41.61
N SER A 572 13.53 -27.38 40.36
CA SER A 572 14.59 -27.01 39.42
C SER A 572 14.62 -25.50 39.15
N GLU A 573 13.49 -24.91 38.75
CA GLU A 573 13.45 -23.49 38.39
C GLU A 573 13.63 -22.57 39.61
N SER A 574 13.05 -22.91 40.77
CA SER A 574 13.32 -22.15 42.01
C SER A 574 14.78 -22.23 42.45
N GLN A 575 15.46 -23.37 42.28
CA GLN A 575 16.89 -23.50 42.54
C GLN A 575 17.73 -22.67 41.56
N LYS A 576 17.41 -22.67 40.26
CA LYS A 576 18.05 -21.86 39.22
C LYS A 576 17.94 -20.36 39.54
N ILE A 577 16.74 -19.89 39.88
CA ILE A 577 16.45 -18.51 40.29
C ILE A 577 17.22 -18.14 41.57
N PHE A 578 17.22 -19.02 42.57
CA PHE A 578 17.96 -18.78 43.81
C PHE A 578 19.49 -18.72 43.59
N LEU A 579 20.03 -19.57 42.71
CA LEU A 579 21.45 -19.50 42.32
C LEU A 579 21.78 -18.19 41.57
N LYS A 580 20.95 -17.76 40.61
CA LYS A 580 21.09 -16.44 39.94
C LYS A 580 21.17 -15.28 40.95
N LEU A 581 20.37 -15.34 42.01
CA LEU A 581 20.34 -14.33 43.08
C LEU A 581 21.58 -14.38 43.98
N LEU A 582 22.05 -15.58 44.36
CA LEU A 582 23.28 -15.75 45.14
C LEU A 582 24.54 -15.31 44.37
N SER A 583 24.61 -15.61 43.07
CA SER A 583 25.75 -15.27 42.20
C SER A 583 25.62 -13.92 41.48
N HIS A 584 24.65 -13.08 41.89
CA HIS A 584 24.26 -11.88 41.13
C HIS A 584 25.40 -10.83 41.05
N PRO A 585 25.62 -10.16 39.90
CA PRO A 585 26.72 -9.19 39.75
C PRO A 585 26.61 -7.97 40.68
N LEU A 586 25.38 -7.55 41.05
CA LEU A 586 25.17 -6.43 41.97
C LEU A 586 25.29 -6.87 43.43
N SER A 587 26.26 -6.31 44.14
CA SER A 587 26.49 -6.57 45.57
C SER A 587 25.25 -6.40 46.48
N PRO A 588 24.35 -5.40 46.29
CA PRO A 588 23.15 -5.27 47.13
C PRO A 588 22.17 -6.44 46.99
N VAL A 589 22.00 -6.98 45.77
CA VAL A 589 21.14 -8.13 45.52
C VAL A 589 21.68 -9.37 46.22
N LYS A 590 23.00 -9.61 46.15
CA LYS A 590 23.64 -10.70 46.91
C LYS A 590 23.49 -10.51 48.42
N ALA A 591 23.78 -9.31 48.94
CA ALA A 591 23.67 -9.03 50.37
C ALA A 591 22.25 -9.32 50.90
N GLU A 592 21.21 -8.87 50.19
CA GLU A 592 19.82 -9.17 50.55
C GLU A 592 19.48 -10.66 50.42
N THR A 593 19.94 -11.34 49.36
CA THR A 593 19.71 -12.78 49.15
C THR A 593 20.26 -13.62 50.30
N TYR A 594 21.52 -13.36 50.69
CA TYR A 594 22.18 -14.04 51.80
C TYR A 594 21.56 -13.67 53.16
N SER A 595 21.16 -12.41 53.35
CA SER A 595 20.48 -11.92 54.56
C SER A 595 19.11 -12.57 54.77
N CYS A 596 18.26 -12.57 53.74
CA CYS A 596 16.96 -13.22 53.73
C CYS A 596 17.07 -14.73 53.98
N SER A 597 18.02 -15.40 53.29
CA SER A 597 18.28 -16.83 53.48
C SER A 597 18.70 -17.16 54.92
N LEU A 598 19.51 -16.30 55.54
CA LEU A 598 19.94 -16.46 56.92
C LEU A 598 18.80 -16.17 57.92
N SER A 599 17.87 -15.28 57.56
CA SER A 599 16.64 -15.05 58.34
C SER A 599 15.76 -16.31 58.36
N ILE A 600 15.52 -16.91 57.20
CA ILE A 600 14.75 -18.16 57.05
C ILE A 600 15.43 -19.31 57.81
N LEU A 601 16.76 -19.43 57.75
CA LEU A 601 17.51 -20.43 58.53
C LEU A 601 17.26 -20.28 60.04
N LYS A 602 17.35 -19.05 60.58
CA LYS A 602 17.12 -18.75 62.00
C LYS A 602 15.69 -19.02 62.45
N GLU A 603 14.71 -18.79 61.57
CA GLU A 603 13.30 -19.10 61.83
C GLU A 603 13.08 -20.62 61.87
N CYS A 604 13.51 -21.33 60.83
CA CYS A 604 13.30 -22.77 60.68
C CYS A 604 14.05 -23.60 61.74
N LEU A 605 15.27 -23.19 62.10
CA LEU A 605 16.10 -23.81 63.13
C LEU A 605 16.01 -23.12 64.50
N GLY A 606 15.01 -22.26 64.70
CA GLY A 606 14.74 -21.63 66.00
C GLY A 606 14.44 -22.66 67.09
N VAL A 607 14.86 -22.39 68.34
CA VAL A 607 14.78 -23.33 69.49
C VAL A 607 13.37 -23.92 69.69
N GLN A 608 12.32 -23.16 69.37
CA GLN A 608 10.92 -23.58 69.46
C GLN A 608 10.53 -24.63 68.41
N ASN A 609 11.15 -24.59 67.23
CA ASN A 609 10.87 -25.47 66.09
C ASN A 609 11.75 -26.73 66.13
N VAL A 610 13.00 -26.63 66.58
CA VAL A 610 13.91 -27.78 66.77
C VAL A 610 13.34 -28.82 67.75
N ALA A 611 12.53 -28.39 68.73
CA ALA A 611 11.79 -29.29 69.62
C ALA A 611 10.67 -30.11 68.93
N LYS A 612 10.36 -29.82 67.65
CA LYS A 612 9.33 -30.49 66.84
C LYS A 612 9.88 -30.79 65.42
N PRO A 613 10.83 -31.73 65.28
CA PRO A 613 11.54 -31.98 64.01
C PRO A 613 10.64 -32.50 62.87
N ALA A 614 9.43 -32.97 63.16
CA ALA A 614 8.43 -33.36 62.16
C ALA A 614 7.53 -32.20 61.67
N SER A 615 7.89 -30.94 61.97
CA SER A 615 7.14 -29.77 61.48
C SER A 615 7.61 -29.35 60.08
N SER A 616 6.65 -29.02 59.21
CA SER A 616 6.92 -28.49 57.86
C SER A 616 7.65 -27.14 57.84
N ILE A 617 7.78 -26.50 59.01
CA ILE A 617 8.59 -25.29 59.20
C ILE A 617 10.07 -25.64 59.01
N CYS A 618 10.57 -26.71 59.63
CA CYS A 618 11.97 -27.14 59.48
C CYS A 618 12.33 -27.53 58.04
N SER A 619 11.38 -28.05 57.27
CA SER A 619 11.56 -28.35 55.83
C SER A 619 11.81 -27.11 54.98
N GLY A 620 11.54 -25.91 55.48
CA GLY A 620 11.85 -24.64 54.81
C GLY A 620 13.34 -24.39 54.56
N VAL A 621 14.23 -25.22 55.12
CA VAL A 621 15.69 -25.17 54.89
C VAL A 621 16.14 -25.98 53.67
N HIS A 622 15.33 -26.89 53.13
CA HIS A 622 15.80 -27.87 52.12
C HIS A 622 16.39 -27.23 50.84
N PHE A 623 15.89 -26.05 50.43
CA PHE A 623 16.45 -25.32 49.27
C PHE A 623 17.92 -24.89 49.47
N LEU A 624 18.35 -24.65 50.72
CA LEU A 624 19.74 -24.33 51.06
C LEU A 624 20.67 -25.56 51.02
N LEU A 625 20.12 -26.77 51.10
CA LEU A 625 20.88 -28.02 51.18
C LEU A 625 21.22 -28.61 49.80
N HIS A 626 20.86 -27.94 48.70
CA HIS A 626 21.21 -28.41 47.37
C HIS A 626 22.71 -28.26 47.10
N SER A 627 23.32 -29.24 46.40
CA SER A 627 24.78 -29.31 46.20
C SER A 627 25.39 -28.04 45.59
N HIS A 628 24.78 -27.50 44.53
CA HIS A 628 25.21 -26.25 43.89
C HIS A 628 25.06 -25.03 44.81
N VAL A 629 24.05 -24.99 45.66
CA VAL A 629 23.80 -23.89 46.61
C VAL A 629 24.83 -23.90 47.74
N LEU A 630 25.09 -25.07 48.31
CA LEU A 630 26.15 -25.26 49.30
C LEU A 630 27.54 -24.93 48.72
N TYR A 631 27.78 -25.26 47.45
CA TYR A 631 29.01 -24.88 46.74
C TYR A 631 29.13 -23.36 46.59
N GLU A 632 28.09 -22.67 46.13
CA GLU A 632 28.07 -21.21 45.94
C GLU A 632 28.38 -20.47 47.25
N ILE A 633 27.67 -20.83 48.33
CA ILE A 633 27.85 -20.23 49.67
C ILE A 633 29.26 -20.52 50.21
N SER A 634 29.78 -21.75 50.04
CA SER A 634 31.07 -22.16 50.59
C SER A 634 32.28 -21.64 49.83
N MET A 635 32.19 -21.52 48.50
CA MET A 635 33.32 -21.12 47.65
C MET A 635 33.35 -19.62 47.38
N PHE A 636 32.20 -19.02 47.07
CA PHE A 636 32.12 -17.60 46.70
C PHE A 636 31.59 -16.75 47.84
N GLY A 637 30.53 -17.18 48.54
CA GLY A 637 29.96 -16.42 49.68
C GLY A 637 30.97 -16.13 50.80
N LEU A 638 31.72 -17.15 51.25
CA LEU A 638 32.78 -17.01 52.26
C LEU A 638 34.00 -16.21 51.80
N GLN A 639 34.17 -15.98 50.50
CA GLN A 639 35.28 -15.22 49.90
C GLN A 639 34.83 -13.86 49.34
N ASP A 640 33.56 -13.50 49.47
CA ASP A 640 33.00 -12.28 48.92
C ASP A 640 33.60 -11.04 49.62
N GLN A 641 33.85 -10.00 48.81
CA GLN A 641 34.34 -8.70 49.26
C GLN A 641 33.24 -7.92 50.01
N ALA A 642 31.97 -8.21 49.72
CA ALA A 642 30.82 -7.66 50.42
C ALA A 642 30.73 -8.24 51.83
N ARG A 643 31.03 -7.41 52.85
CA ARG A 643 31.04 -7.82 54.27
C ARG A 643 29.76 -8.49 54.74
N GLU A 644 28.61 -8.11 54.20
CA GLU A 644 27.28 -8.64 54.57
C GLU A 644 27.03 -10.04 53.98
N VAL A 645 27.52 -10.29 52.77
CA VAL A 645 27.55 -11.64 52.15
C VAL A 645 28.51 -12.53 52.93
N ASN A 646 29.71 -12.05 53.22
CA ASN A 646 30.73 -12.79 53.96
C ASN A 646 30.28 -13.13 55.40
N TYR A 647 29.71 -12.15 56.11
CA TYR A 647 29.13 -12.34 57.45
C TYR A 647 27.94 -13.29 57.45
N SER A 648 27.09 -13.24 56.43
CA SER A 648 25.96 -14.18 56.32
C SER A 648 26.45 -15.60 55.99
N SER A 649 27.41 -15.73 55.07
CA SER A 649 28.05 -17.00 54.68
C SER A 649 28.68 -17.71 55.88
N SER A 650 29.45 -16.99 56.69
CA SER A 650 30.06 -17.48 57.94
C SER A 650 29.07 -17.70 59.09
N ARG A 651 27.75 -17.56 58.84
CA ARG A 651 26.65 -17.93 59.75
C ARG A 651 25.78 -19.07 59.23
N PHE A 652 26.04 -19.60 58.03
CA PHE A 652 25.49 -20.87 57.56
C PHE A 652 26.39 -22.07 57.93
N GLN A 653 27.65 -21.81 58.29
CA GLN A 653 28.57 -22.76 58.93
C GLN A 653 28.40 -22.75 60.46
#